data_AF-A0A0C6FT21-F1
#
_entry.id   AF-A0A0C6FT21-F1
#
_cell.length_a   1.000
_cell.length_b   1.000
_cell.length_c   1.000
_cell.angle_alpha   90.00
_cell.angle_beta   90.00
_cell.angle_gamma   90.00
#
_symmetry.space_group_name_H-M   'P 1'
#
loop_
_entity.id
_entity.type
_entity.pdbx_description
1 polymer ?
#
loop_
_entity_poly.entity_id
_entity_poly.type
_entity_poly.pdbx_seq_one_letter_code
_entity_poly.pdbx_strand_id
1 'polypeptide(L)'
;MAIGPSTTQTPYLVPSTGNVSFTSLLSVGDTVPGSVKADGTPWRFVGIPDGIGAFDNGDGTATVLVNHEIGATSGVVRAHGSAGAFVDRLVVDKASLKVLSAGDLGTSYYGFNAATGAYVQGTTALARLCSADLPAVSAFYDASTGLGTKARIFMNGEETGAEGRALAWVVNGPEAGRIYELPRLGKFSMENSLANPATGVKTVTIGTDDSATGQLYVYVGTKQATGSEIDKAGLTNGKLYGIKVPSVLVETNATSVAAAGAAFSLQEMGPNGDVSRMTGAQLQAESDAEGVTTFLRPEDGAWDPSNPNRFYFNTTNAITSPSRLWALEFTDVTRPELGGTVKEVLRGTEGQVMLDNMTVTADGKVILQEDPGNNARISKIFQYDPANGSLTELAQHDPARFGTPPTAPFNQDEESSGIVDVSTIFGGPGRQAFLLDTQAHYTLGGELVEGGQLMLMTQDRSIRGTDGNDTLTGSAIDDLIDGRAGTDTLVFGSRLADATVTRDGAYTLIVGPEGRDRVAGFERYQFTDATVVTGDGAPLVDDLFYLAANKDVLAAGQDADAHYALYGWKEGRDPNALFSTTGYLAANPAVRASGQNPLEQYDQAGWKEGRDPSAAFDNELYLARNPDVKAAGVDPLAHYLLYGQGEGRETFAAIGRTADLGGHPGFDAEYYLLSNLDVARAATGSGRDPFAFAYDHYQLYGWKEGRNPNAVFDTKGYLDAYGDVKAAGVDPLLHYDLYGWEEGRDPSKAFDTTAYLAANGDVARAKVDPMLHYLQYGALEGRAAPGDTTFGYGNQG
;
A
#
# COMPACT_ATOMS: atom_id res chain seq x y z
N MET A 1 -4.04 -20.13 2.08
CA MET A 1 -3.61 -20.56 0.73
C MET A 1 -4.78 -20.34 -0.21
N ALA A 2 -4.70 -19.35 -1.08
CA ALA A 2 -5.72 -19.04 -2.08
C ALA A 2 -5.15 -19.22 -3.49
N ILE A 3 -6.01 -19.59 -4.43
CA ILE A 3 -5.68 -19.63 -5.87
C ILE A 3 -6.20 -18.33 -6.47
N GLY A 4 -5.30 -17.51 -7.03
CA GLY A 4 -5.70 -16.29 -7.72
C GLY A 4 -6.44 -16.58 -9.02
N PRO A 5 -7.19 -15.60 -9.55
CA PRO A 5 -8.09 -15.82 -10.68
C PRO A 5 -7.40 -16.04 -12.03
N SER A 6 -6.07 -15.86 -12.09
CA SER A 6 -5.26 -16.02 -13.31
C SER A 6 -4.48 -17.33 -13.38
N THR A 7 -4.61 -18.22 -12.38
CA THR A 7 -3.94 -19.51 -12.35
C THR A 7 -4.86 -20.60 -11.82
N THR A 8 -4.49 -21.87 -12.05
CA THR A 8 -5.18 -23.04 -11.48
C THR A 8 -4.36 -23.76 -10.42
N GLN A 9 -3.13 -23.30 -10.18
CA GLN A 9 -2.21 -23.91 -9.23
C GLN A 9 -2.35 -23.26 -7.85
N THR A 10 -2.27 -24.07 -6.80
CA THR A 10 -2.10 -23.51 -5.44
C THR A 10 -0.71 -22.90 -5.29
N PRO A 11 -0.50 -22.01 -4.30
CA PRO A 11 0.82 -21.48 -3.99
C PRO A 11 1.85 -22.59 -3.74
N TYR A 12 3.08 -22.37 -4.20
CA TYR A 12 4.22 -23.30 -4.05
C TYR A 12 4.90 -23.16 -2.69
N LEU A 13 4.67 -22.04 -1.99
CA LEU A 13 5.09 -21.79 -0.61
C LEU A 13 3.92 -21.94 0.37
N VAL A 14 4.21 -22.46 1.55
CA VAL A 14 3.26 -22.60 2.67
C VAL A 14 3.74 -21.80 3.88
N PRO A 15 2.82 -21.22 4.68
CA PRO A 15 3.22 -20.46 5.86
C PRO A 15 3.74 -21.37 6.98
N SER A 16 4.77 -20.90 7.68
CA SER A 16 5.29 -21.52 8.91
C SER A 16 4.66 -20.91 10.18
N THR A 17 3.99 -19.76 10.05
CA THR A 17 3.29 -19.06 11.14
C THR A 17 1.81 -18.82 10.81
N GLY A 18 0.97 -18.65 11.84
CA GLY A 18 -0.47 -18.45 11.66
C GLY A 18 -0.89 -17.09 11.09
N ASN A 19 0.03 -16.13 10.99
CA ASN A 19 -0.22 -14.78 10.49
C ASN A 19 0.31 -14.55 9.07
N VAL A 20 0.83 -15.57 8.40
CA VAL A 20 1.29 -15.50 7.01
C VAL A 20 0.30 -16.24 6.11
N SER A 21 0.03 -15.68 4.93
CA SER A 21 -0.80 -16.34 3.93
C SER A 21 -0.34 -16.05 2.50
N PHE A 22 -0.59 -16.99 1.59
CA PHE A 22 -0.22 -16.89 0.18
C PHE A 22 -1.41 -16.96 -0.75
N THR A 23 -1.33 -16.18 -1.83
CA THR A 23 -2.19 -16.25 -3.02
C THR A 23 -1.32 -16.40 -4.27
N SER A 24 -1.56 -17.44 -5.09
CA SER A 24 -0.86 -17.61 -6.36
C SER A 24 -1.41 -16.66 -7.41
N LEU A 25 -0.56 -16.01 -8.19
CA LEU A 25 -0.96 -15.07 -9.25
C LEU A 25 -0.89 -15.71 -10.63
N LEU A 26 0.28 -16.28 -10.98
CA LEU A 26 0.55 -16.95 -12.24
C LEU A 26 1.51 -18.11 -12.01
N SER A 27 1.31 -19.21 -12.73
CA SER A 27 2.27 -20.33 -12.80
C SER A 27 2.75 -20.51 -14.23
N VAL A 28 3.94 -21.07 -14.41
CA VAL A 28 4.51 -21.25 -15.76
C VAL A 28 3.53 -21.97 -16.69
N GLY A 29 3.35 -21.39 -17.86
CA GLY A 29 2.47 -21.89 -18.91
C GLY A 29 1.04 -21.33 -18.87
N ASP A 30 0.64 -20.63 -17.80
CA ASP A 30 -0.62 -19.89 -17.73
C ASP A 30 -0.66 -18.79 -18.82
N THR A 31 -1.87 -18.46 -19.26
CA THR A 31 -2.11 -17.41 -20.27
C THR A 31 -2.94 -16.29 -19.69
N VAL A 32 -2.71 -15.06 -20.17
CA VAL A 32 -3.53 -13.89 -19.82
C VAL A 32 -4.44 -13.54 -21.01
N PRO A 33 -5.78 -13.63 -20.86
CA PRO A 33 -6.71 -13.38 -21.95
C PRO A 33 -6.48 -12.04 -22.64
N GLY A 34 -6.38 -12.06 -23.97
CA GLY A 34 -6.15 -10.85 -24.79
C GLY A 34 -4.70 -10.39 -24.90
N SER A 35 -3.77 -11.00 -24.16
CA SER A 35 -2.33 -10.73 -24.28
C SER A 35 -1.69 -11.62 -25.34
N VAL A 36 -0.97 -11.01 -26.28
CA VAL A 36 -0.31 -11.69 -27.40
C VAL A 36 1.14 -11.24 -27.53
N LYS A 37 1.99 -12.14 -27.99
CA LYS A 37 3.37 -11.83 -28.39
C LYS A 37 3.37 -11.04 -29.70
N ALA A 38 4.54 -10.49 -30.06
CA ALA A 38 4.72 -9.71 -31.29
C ALA A 38 4.38 -10.50 -32.58
N ASP A 39 4.47 -11.84 -32.55
CA ASP A 39 4.10 -12.73 -33.65
C ASP A 39 2.59 -13.08 -33.70
N GLY A 40 1.78 -12.53 -32.78
CA GLY A 40 0.34 -12.74 -32.68
C GLY A 40 -0.07 -14.03 -31.95
N THR A 41 0.87 -14.84 -31.49
CA THR A 41 0.56 -16.02 -30.67
C THR A 41 0.28 -15.62 -29.20
N PRO A 42 -0.49 -16.41 -28.43
CA PRO A 42 -0.81 -16.07 -27.05
C PRO A 42 0.44 -15.89 -26.18
N TRP A 43 0.43 -14.89 -25.30
CA TRP A 43 1.46 -14.77 -24.26
C TRP A 43 1.28 -15.86 -23.20
N ARG A 44 2.39 -16.34 -22.63
CA ARG A 44 2.42 -17.31 -21.53
C ARG A 44 3.47 -16.91 -20.51
N PHE A 45 3.21 -17.17 -19.24
CA PHE A 45 4.22 -16.97 -18.20
C PHE A 45 5.34 -18.00 -18.38
N VAL A 46 6.59 -17.54 -18.42
CA VAL A 46 7.79 -18.36 -18.70
C VAL A 46 8.47 -18.77 -17.40
N GLY A 47 9.23 -19.86 -17.42
CA GLY A 47 9.97 -20.37 -16.28
C GLY A 47 11.16 -19.52 -15.87
N ILE A 48 11.73 -19.94 -14.74
CA ILE A 48 12.85 -19.28 -14.08
C ILE A 48 12.53 -17.79 -13.79
N PRO A 49 11.37 -17.46 -13.19
CA PRO A 49 11.08 -16.09 -12.76
C PRO A 49 12.00 -15.72 -11.60
N ASP A 50 12.44 -14.46 -11.57
CA ASP A 50 13.40 -13.94 -10.59
C ASP A 50 13.08 -12.46 -10.32
N GLY A 51 14.08 -11.63 -10.00
CA GLY A 51 14.04 -10.19 -9.78
C GLY A 51 12.74 -9.47 -10.17
N ILE A 52 12.01 -8.98 -9.16
CA ILE A 52 10.70 -8.35 -9.31
C ILE A 52 10.79 -6.83 -9.11
N GLY A 53 9.92 -6.09 -9.80
CA GLY A 53 9.62 -4.69 -9.48
C GLY A 53 8.13 -4.40 -9.57
N ALA A 54 7.59 -3.53 -8.72
CA ALA A 54 6.17 -3.17 -8.80
C ALA A 54 5.88 -1.69 -8.50
N PHE A 55 4.80 -1.16 -9.09
CA PHE A 55 4.28 0.17 -8.75
C PHE A 55 2.77 0.28 -8.99
N ASP A 56 2.13 1.14 -8.22
CA ASP A 56 0.71 1.49 -8.38
C ASP A 56 0.50 2.40 -9.61
N ASN A 57 -0.51 2.08 -10.43
CA ASN A 57 -0.88 2.89 -11.59
C ASN A 57 -1.83 4.05 -11.25
N GLY A 58 -2.41 4.06 -10.04
CA GLY A 58 -3.33 5.10 -9.57
C GLY A 58 -4.76 4.97 -10.10
N ASP A 59 -5.07 3.85 -10.75
CA ASP A 59 -6.37 3.59 -11.40
C ASP A 59 -7.05 2.30 -10.90
N GLY A 60 -6.62 1.80 -9.74
CA GLY A 60 -7.06 0.52 -9.18
C GLY A 60 -6.25 -0.68 -9.67
N THR A 61 -5.29 -0.47 -10.57
CA THR A 61 -4.34 -1.51 -11.02
C THR A 61 -2.92 -1.23 -10.56
N ALA A 62 -2.07 -2.25 -10.61
CA ALA A 62 -0.64 -2.14 -10.39
C ALA A 62 0.11 -2.74 -11.58
N THR A 63 1.30 -2.23 -11.86
CA THR A 63 2.24 -2.88 -12.79
C THR A 63 3.27 -3.68 -12.01
N VAL A 64 3.49 -4.92 -12.45
CA VAL A 64 4.51 -5.84 -11.91
C VAL A 64 5.47 -6.20 -13.05
N LEU A 65 6.76 -6.16 -12.77
CA LEU A 65 7.86 -6.49 -13.66
C LEU A 65 8.54 -7.73 -13.10
N VAL A 66 8.88 -8.70 -13.94
CA VAL A 66 9.47 -9.98 -13.51
C VAL A 66 10.60 -10.34 -14.46
N ASN A 67 11.80 -10.52 -13.93
CA ASN A 67 12.93 -11.09 -14.67
C ASN A 67 12.66 -12.55 -15.01
N HIS A 68 13.25 -13.02 -16.12
CA HIS A 68 13.35 -14.43 -16.40
C HIS A 68 14.83 -14.80 -16.58
N GLU A 69 15.37 -15.58 -15.66
CA GLU A 69 16.80 -15.88 -15.50
C GLU A 69 17.33 -16.91 -16.52
N ILE A 70 16.66 -17.04 -17.66
CA ILE A 70 16.98 -18.05 -18.67
C ILE A 70 18.28 -17.70 -19.44
N GLY A 71 19.00 -18.75 -19.88
CA GLY A 71 20.24 -18.57 -20.66
C GLY A 71 20.03 -17.94 -22.05
N ALA A 72 21.07 -17.31 -22.61
CA ALA A 72 21.04 -16.52 -23.87
C ALA A 72 20.48 -17.22 -25.11
N THR A 73 20.46 -18.56 -25.13
CA THR A 73 19.94 -19.35 -26.27
C THR A 73 18.61 -20.04 -25.96
N SER A 74 18.09 -19.87 -24.75
CA SER A 74 16.90 -20.54 -24.26
C SER A 74 15.62 -19.81 -24.69
N GLY A 75 14.52 -20.55 -24.70
CA GLY A 75 13.20 -20.00 -25.03
C GLY A 75 13.04 -19.63 -26.50
N VAL A 76 12.39 -18.50 -26.74
CA VAL A 76 12.05 -17.99 -28.08
C VAL A 76 12.49 -16.54 -28.23
N VAL A 77 12.54 -16.05 -29.46
CA VAL A 77 12.85 -14.63 -29.74
C VAL A 77 11.80 -13.74 -29.08
N ARG A 78 12.27 -12.78 -28.29
CA ARG A 78 11.47 -11.77 -27.57
C ARG A 78 11.37 -10.46 -28.34
N ALA A 79 10.59 -9.51 -27.84
CA ALA A 79 10.30 -8.24 -28.50
C ALA A 79 11.55 -7.38 -28.77
N HIS A 80 12.60 -7.51 -27.95
CA HIS A 80 13.90 -6.85 -28.18
C HIS A 80 14.75 -7.51 -29.28
N GLY A 81 14.26 -8.57 -29.92
CA GLY A 81 14.83 -9.14 -31.15
C GLY A 81 15.84 -10.26 -30.94
N SER A 82 15.93 -10.87 -29.76
CA SER A 82 16.77 -12.05 -29.49
C SER A 82 16.08 -13.02 -28.54
N ALA A 83 16.51 -14.28 -28.55
CA ALA A 83 16.14 -15.25 -27.51
C ALA A 83 16.95 -14.98 -26.22
N GLY A 84 16.66 -15.74 -25.17
CA GLY A 84 17.27 -15.59 -23.85
C GLY A 84 16.45 -14.73 -22.89
N ALA A 85 17.11 -14.27 -21.84
CA ALA A 85 16.50 -13.57 -20.72
C ALA A 85 15.77 -12.30 -21.15
N PHE A 86 14.69 -11.98 -20.43
CA PHE A 86 13.84 -10.83 -20.70
C PHE A 86 13.07 -10.45 -19.44
N VAL A 87 12.32 -9.35 -19.51
CA VAL A 87 11.48 -8.87 -18.42
C VAL A 87 10.03 -8.84 -18.87
N ASP A 88 9.15 -9.51 -18.15
CA ASP A 88 7.71 -9.38 -18.33
C ASP A 88 7.19 -8.09 -17.71
N ARG A 89 6.15 -7.51 -18.32
CA ARG A 89 5.35 -6.41 -17.79
C ARG A 89 3.91 -6.88 -17.64
N LEU A 90 3.46 -7.00 -16.40
CA LEU A 90 2.12 -7.43 -16.03
C LEU A 90 1.31 -6.23 -15.52
N VAL A 91 0.02 -6.21 -15.78
CA VAL A 91 -0.94 -5.30 -15.13
C VAL A 91 -1.90 -6.14 -14.30
N VAL A 92 -1.97 -5.86 -13.01
CA VAL A 92 -2.73 -6.64 -12.02
C VAL A 92 -3.81 -5.75 -11.41
N ASP A 93 -5.05 -6.24 -11.37
CA ASP A 93 -6.14 -5.61 -10.63
C ASP A 93 -5.89 -5.74 -9.12
N LYS A 94 -5.84 -4.62 -8.38
CA LYS A 94 -5.44 -4.64 -6.97
C LYS A 94 -6.48 -5.32 -6.07
N ALA A 95 -7.77 -5.25 -6.43
CA ALA A 95 -8.85 -5.77 -5.61
C ALA A 95 -9.03 -7.29 -5.76
N SER A 96 -8.98 -7.79 -7.00
CA SER A 96 -9.21 -9.20 -7.32
C SER A 96 -7.93 -10.01 -7.51
N LEU A 97 -6.76 -9.35 -7.59
CA LEU A 97 -5.47 -9.94 -7.94
C LEU A 97 -5.43 -10.59 -9.33
N LYS A 98 -6.38 -10.23 -10.20
CA LYS A 98 -6.41 -10.72 -11.58
C LYS A 98 -5.36 -10.04 -12.42
N VAL A 99 -4.54 -10.82 -13.10
CA VAL A 99 -3.66 -10.31 -14.15
C VAL A 99 -4.50 -9.99 -15.38
N LEU A 100 -4.57 -8.70 -15.72
CA LEU A 100 -5.41 -8.13 -16.76
C LEU A 100 -4.71 -8.10 -18.11
N SER A 101 -3.40 -7.86 -18.13
CA SER A 101 -2.58 -7.86 -19.36
C SER A 101 -1.13 -8.21 -19.05
N ALA A 102 -0.43 -8.73 -20.05
CA ALA A 102 0.96 -9.12 -19.97
C ALA A 102 1.69 -8.89 -21.31
N GLY A 103 3.01 -8.73 -21.26
CA GLY A 103 3.87 -8.65 -22.45
C GLY A 103 5.30 -8.24 -22.10
N ASP A 104 6.19 -8.28 -23.07
CA ASP A 104 7.60 -7.94 -22.88
C ASP A 104 7.76 -6.45 -22.53
N LEU A 105 8.52 -6.15 -21.47
CA LEU A 105 8.87 -4.77 -21.12
C LEU A 105 9.75 -4.13 -22.19
N GLY A 106 10.83 -4.82 -22.57
CA GLY A 106 11.86 -4.32 -23.46
C GLY A 106 11.59 -4.62 -24.94
N THR A 107 11.65 -3.60 -25.77
CA THR A 107 11.40 -3.66 -27.23
C THR A 107 12.58 -3.18 -28.07
N SER A 108 13.59 -2.53 -27.48
CA SER A 108 14.76 -2.04 -28.22
C SER A 108 16.00 -1.96 -27.34
N TYR A 109 17.09 -2.61 -27.76
CA TYR A 109 18.37 -2.62 -27.05
C TYR A 109 19.32 -1.53 -27.57
N TYR A 110 20.02 -0.88 -26.64
CA TYR A 110 21.04 0.15 -26.88
C TYR A 110 22.33 -0.25 -26.17
N GLY A 111 23.28 -0.81 -26.92
CA GLY A 111 24.58 -1.22 -26.41
C GLY A 111 25.60 -0.09 -26.41
N PHE A 112 26.57 -0.14 -25.50
CA PHE A 112 27.63 0.86 -25.44
C PHE A 112 28.80 0.50 -26.36
N ASN A 113 29.15 1.41 -27.27
CA ASN A 113 30.33 1.26 -28.11
C ASN A 113 31.56 1.90 -27.44
N ALA A 114 32.41 1.09 -26.84
CA ALA A 114 33.61 1.56 -26.13
C ALA A 114 34.59 2.37 -27.00
N ALA A 115 34.65 2.10 -28.32
CA ALA A 115 35.54 2.79 -29.23
C ALA A 115 35.08 4.23 -29.53
N THR A 116 33.77 4.47 -29.59
CA THR A 116 33.20 5.79 -29.89
C THR A 116 32.67 6.51 -28.65
N GLY A 117 32.42 5.80 -27.56
CA GLY A 117 31.77 6.30 -26.35
C GLY A 117 30.27 6.57 -26.51
N ALA A 118 29.63 5.99 -27.53
CA ALA A 118 28.23 6.25 -27.86
C ALA A 118 27.35 5.01 -27.66
N TYR A 119 26.08 5.24 -27.33
CA TYR A 119 25.04 4.21 -27.34
C TYR A 119 24.52 3.98 -28.76
N VAL A 120 24.45 2.71 -29.17
CA VAL A 120 24.03 2.32 -30.50
C VAL A 120 22.88 1.32 -30.39
N GLN A 121 21.77 1.61 -31.07
CA GLN A 121 20.65 0.67 -31.16
C GLN A 121 21.10 -0.59 -31.89
N GLY A 122 20.75 -1.75 -31.35
CA GLY A 122 21.06 -3.05 -31.93
C GLY A 122 20.22 -4.16 -31.34
N THR A 123 20.69 -5.39 -31.48
CA THR A 123 20.14 -6.58 -30.82
C THR A 123 21.24 -7.30 -30.07
N THR A 124 20.89 -7.94 -28.98
CA THR A 124 21.79 -8.79 -28.19
C THR A 124 20.97 -9.87 -27.51
N ALA A 125 21.55 -11.06 -27.37
CA ALA A 125 21.02 -12.05 -26.44
C ALA A 125 21.37 -11.60 -25.02
N LEU A 126 20.37 -11.59 -24.16
CA LEU A 126 20.52 -11.39 -22.73
C LEU A 126 20.48 -12.75 -22.05
N ALA A 127 21.21 -12.92 -20.96
CA ALA A 127 21.29 -14.20 -20.24
C ALA A 127 21.27 -13.99 -18.74
N ARG A 128 20.59 -14.90 -18.02
CA ARG A 128 20.63 -14.99 -16.57
C ARG A 128 20.39 -13.64 -15.89
N LEU A 129 19.23 -13.03 -16.17
CA LEU A 129 18.79 -11.87 -15.40
C LEU A 129 18.32 -12.38 -14.04
N CYS A 130 19.19 -12.29 -13.02
CA CYS A 130 18.92 -12.73 -11.64
C CYS A 130 18.01 -11.74 -10.93
N SER A 131 18.44 -11.14 -9.84
CA SER A 131 17.63 -10.15 -9.13
C SER A 131 17.43 -8.83 -9.89
N ALA A 132 16.71 -7.90 -9.27
CA ALA A 132 16.41 -6.59 -9.83
C ALA A 132 16.11 -5.53 -8.76
N ASP A 133 16.12 -4.29 -9.20
CA ASP A 133 15.66 -3.13 -8.43
C ASP A 133 14.72 -2.26 -9.27
N LEU A 134 13.52 -2.00 -8.75
CA LEU A 134 12.67 -0.90 -9.21
C LEU A 134 12.65 0.19 -8.14
N PRO A 135 13.66 1.07 -8.11
CA PRO A 135 13.76 2.03 -7.03
C PRO A 135 12.64 3.06 -7.11
N ALA A 136 12.38 3.72 -5.98
CA ALA A 136 11.52 4.89 -5.97
C ALA A 136 12.04 5.96 -6.96
N VAL A 137 11.13 6.75 -7.55
CA VAL A 137 11.48 7.76 -8.56
C VAL A 137 12.56 8.72 -8.06
N SER A 138 12.62 8.98 -6.76
CA SER A 138 13.61 9.87 -6.15
C SER A 138 15.07 9.38 -6.27
N ALA A 139 15.30 8.09 -6.52
CA ALA A 139 16.64 7.57 -6.83
C ALA A 139 17.20 8.22 -8.10
N PHE A 140 16.35 8.53 -9.07
CA PHE A 140 16.74 9.10 -10.36
C PHE A 140 16.18 10.50 -10.63
N TYR A 141 15.36 11.07 -9.72
CA TYR A 141 14.85 12.43 -9.79
C TYR A 141 14.98 13.19 -8.46
N ASP A 142 15.58 14.37 -8.50
CA ASP A 142 15.61 15.28 -7.36
C ASP A 142 14.54 16.36 -7.51
N ALA A 143 13.47 16.26 -6.72
CA ALA A 143 12.37 17.20 -6.76
C ALA A 143 12.79 18.62 -6.34
N SER A 144 13.83 18.77 -5.52
CA SER A 144 14.29 20.07 -5.02
C SER A 144 15.02 20.90 -6.08
N THR A 145 15.77 20.24 -6.96
CA THR A 145 16.52 20.89 -8.04
C THR A 145 15.82 20.76 -9.40
N GLY A 146 14.88 19.81 -9.53
CA GLY A 146 14.24 19.45 -10.79
C GLY A 146 15.14 18.65 -11.74
N LEU A 147 16.33 18.22 -11.29
CA LEU A 147 17.26 17.41 -12.07
C LEU A 147 16.88 15.93 -12.01
N GLY A 148 17.19 15.20 -13.08
CA GLY A 148 16.90 13.78 -13.15
C GLY A 148 15.72 13.42 -14.04
N THR A 149 15.27 12.17 -13.91
CA THR A 149 14.11 11.68 -14.65
C THR A 149 13.01 11.12 -13.75
N LYS A 150 11.77 11.49 -14.08
CA LYS A 150 10.57 10.91 -13.50
C LYS A 150 10.19 9.56 -14.12
N ALA A 151 10.86 9.16 -15.21
CA ALA A 151 10.70 7.83 -15.77
C ALA A 151 11.19 6.80 -14.76
N ARG A 152 10.43 5.73 -14.61
CA ARG A 152 10.86 4.56 -13.84
C ARG A 152 11.88 3.79 -14.66
N ILE A 153 12.99 3.42 -14.02
CA ILE A 153 14.03 2.61 -14.61
C ILE A 153 14.13 1.36 -13.74
N PHE A 154 13.87 0.22 -14.35
CA PHE A 154 14.06 -1.09 -13.72
C PHE A 154 15.50 -1.52 -13.99
N MET A 155 16.25 -1.77 -12.92
CA MET A 155 17.67 -2.08 -12.93
C MET A 155 17.85 -3.57 -12.67
N ASN A 156 18.73 -4.22 -13.43
CA ASN A 156 19.15 -5.61 -13.21
C ASN A 156 20.50 -5.82 -13.90
N GLY A 157 20.97 -7.06 -13.98
CA GLY A 157 22.06 -7.41 -14.86
C GLY A 157 22.19 -8.90 -15.11
N GLU A 158 23.24 -9.27 -15.82
CA GLU A 158 23.49 -10.65 -16.21
C GLU A 158 24.44 -11.35 -15.23
N GLU A 159 23.95 -12.43 -14.64
CA GLU A 159 24.61 -13.34 -13.72
C GLU A 159 25.38 -14.40 -14.56
N THR A 160 26.31 -13.93 -15.42
CA THR A 160 27.02 -14.76 -16.41
C THR A 160 28.54 -14.79 -16.20
N GLY A 161 28.95 -14.68 -14.94
CA GLY A 161 30.35 -14.57 -14.55
C GLY A 161 30.96 -13.23 -14.94
N ALA A 162 32.28 -13.20 -15.12
CA ALA A 162 33.06 -11.96 -15.16
C ALA A 162 32.63 -10.92 -16.22
N GLU A 163 31.89 -11.27 -17.28
CA GLU A 163 31.51 -10.31 -18.33
C GLU A 163 30.02 -9.90 -18.29
N GLY A 164 29.32 -10.26 -17.22
CA GLY A 164 27.93 -9.88 -17.01
C GLY A 164 27.72 -8.37 -17.05
N ARG A 165 26.65 -7.95 -17.73
CA ARG A 165 26.34 -6.52 -17.98
C ARG A 165 25.29 -6.03 -16.99
N ALA A 166 25.51 -4.84 -16.42
CA ALA A 166 24.42 -4.06 -15.80
C ALA A 166 23.50 -3.46 -16.88
N LEU A 167 22.20 -3.43 -16.62
CA LEU A 167 21.17 -2.98 -17.56
C LEU A 167 20.19 -2.00 -16.90
N ALA A 168 19.67 -1.07 -17.70
CA ALA A 168 18.56 -0.19 -17.35
C ALA A 168 17.41 -0.39 -18.35
N TRP A 169 16.23 -0.72 -17.83
CA TRP A 169 14.99 -0.89 -18.59
C TRP A 169 14.07 0.29 -18.31
N VAL A 170 13.86 1.14 -19.31
CA VAL A 170 12.99 2.30 -19.16
C VAL A 170 11.54 1.83 -19.21
N VAL A 171 10.82 1.98 -18.09
CA VAL A 171 9.48 1.39 -17.91
C VAL A 171 8.38 2.27 -18.49
N ASN A 172 8.52 3.59 -18.37
CA ASN A 172 7.52 4.56 -18.82
C ASN A 172 8.18 5.84 -19.34
N GLY A 173 7.36 6.75 -19.86
CA GLY A 173 7.83 8.01 -20.46
C GLY A 173 8.28 7.86 -21.93
N PRO A 174 8.96 8.87 -22.49
CA PRO A 174 9.27 8.95 -23.92
C PRO A 174 10.16 7.82 -24.45
N GLU A 175 10.96 7.19 -23.58
CA GLU A 175 11.88 6.11 -23.94
C GLU A 175 11.40 4.74 -23.42
N ALA A 176 10.12 4.62 -23.04
CA ALA A 176 9.55 3.36 -22.57
C ALA A 176 9.86 2.19 -23.52
N GLY A 177 10.30 1.08 -22.95
CA GLY A 177 10.70 -0.14 -23.67
C GLY A 177 12.14 -0.15 -24.18
N ARG A 178 12.93 0.91 -23.95
CA ARG A 178 14.38 0.87 -24.23
C ARG A 178 15.15 0.16 -23.13
N ILE A 179 16.12 -0.65 -23.54
CA ILE A 179 17.08 -1.34 -22.71
C ILE A 179 18.45 -0.72 -22.97
N TYR A 180 19.14 -0.27 -21.93
CA TYR A 180 20.47 0.31 -22.03
C TYR A 180 21.50 -0.52 -21.25
N GLU A 181 22.65 -0.78 -21.87
CA GLU A 181 23.84 -1.28 -21.14
C GLU A 181 24.42 -0.19 -20.24
N LEU A 182 24.83 -0.51 -19.02
CA LEU A 182 25.38 0.43 -18.05
C LEU A 182 26.84 0.11 -17.72
N PRO A 183 27.78 0.27 -18.66
CA PRO A 183 29.15 -0.22 -18.50
C PRO A 183 29.94 0.52 -17.41
N ARG A 184 29.50 1.72 -16.97
CA ARG A 184 30.13 2.44 -15.85
C ARG A 184 29.80 1.83 -14.49
N LEU A 185 28.79 0.97 -14.38
CA LEU A 185 28.49 0.22 -13.17
C LEU A 185 29.39 -1.00 -13.01
N GLY A 186 30.22 -1.31 -14.02
CA GLY A 186 31.12 -2.46 -14.03
C GLY A 186 30.56 -3.67 -14.78
N LYS A 187 31.41 -4.69 -14.93
CA LYS A 187 31.07 -6.01 -15.45
C LYS A 187 31.59 -7.07 -14.50
N PHE A 188 30.72 -8.00 -14.12
CA PHE A 188 30.95 -9.08 -13.16
C PHE A 188 29.70 -9.99 -13.15
N SER A 189 29.63 -11.02 -12.29
CA SER A 189 28.40 -11.82 -12.17
C SER A 189 27.36 -10.96 -11.45
N MET A 190 26.60 -10.18 -12.22
CA MET A 190 25.79 -9.11 -11.68
C MET A 190 24.52 -9.70 -11.09
N GLU A 191 24.52 -9.86 -9.78
CA GLU A 191 23.35 -10.32 -9.07
C GLU A 191 22.28 -9.21 -9.06
N ASN A 192 22.62 -8.03 -8.53
CA ASN A 192 21.72 -6.89 -8.54
C ASN A 192 22.47 -5.54 -8.69
N SER A 193 21.71 -4.47 -8.98
CA SER A 193 22.15 -3.09 -9.07
C SER A 193 21.13 -2.16 -8.39
N LEU A 194 21.40 -1.82 -7.13
CA LEU A 194 20.43 -1.30 -6.17
C LEU A 194 20.60 0.21 -5.93
N ALA A 195 19.66 1.03 -6.39
CA ALA A 195 19.75 2.48 -6.33
C ALA A 195 19.15 3.08 -5.05
N ASN A 196 19.86 4.01 -4.42
CA ASN A 196 19.38 4.65 -3.19
C ASN A 196 18.44 5.84 -3.50
N PRO A 197 17.20 5.86 -2.94
CA PRO A 197 16.21 6.89 -3.21
C PRO A 197 16.41 8.23 -2.50
N ALA A 198 17.38 8.34 -1.59
CA ALA A 198 17.56 9.46 -0.65
C ALA A 198 18.92 10.18 -0.81
N THR A 199 19.43 10.25 -2.03
CA THR A 199 20.78 10.77 -2.36
C THR A 199 20.79 12.21 -2.92
N GLY A 200 19.62 12.85 -3.00
CA GLY A 200 19.48 14.20 -3.56
C GLY A 200 19.91 14.25 -5.04
N VAL A 201 20.80 15.16 -5.40
CA VAL A 201 21.27 15.33 -6.79
C VAL A 201 22.21 14.21 -7.27
N LYS A 202 22.75 13.41 -6.36
CA LYS A 202 23.63 12.28 -6.69
C LYS A 202 22.80 11.06 -7.08
N THR A 203 23.39 10.17 -7.86
CA THR A 203 22.82 8.84 -8.13
C THR A 203 23.78 7.83 -7.54
N VAL A 204 23.35 7.09 -6.53
CA VAL A 204 24.17 6.07 -5.88
C VAL A 204 23.54 4.71 -6.12
N THR A 205 24.29 3.79 -6.70
CA THR A 205 23.85 2.39 -6.87
C THR A 205 24.90 1.46 -6.28
N ILE A 206 24.47 0.33 -5.70
CA ILE A 206 25.36 -0.74 -5.25
C ILE A 206 25.16 -1.95 -6.15
N GLY A 207 26.22 -2.40 -6.80
CA GLY A 207 26.28 -3.66 -7.53
C GLY A 207 26.82 -4.78 -6.65
N THR A 208 26.19 -5.94 -6.71
CA THR A 208 26.57 -7.17 -6.01
C THR A 208 27.10 -8.19 -7.02
N ASP A 209 28.29 -8.74 -6.75
CA ASP A 209 28.96 -9.69 -7.64
C ASP A 209 28.90 -11.10 -7.06
N ASP A 210 28.03 -11.97 -7.60
CA ASP A 210 27.93 -13.39 -7.19
C ASP A 210 29.06 -14.25 -7.81
N SER A 211 30.28 -13.77 -7.67
CA SER A 211 31.46 -14.58 -7.92
C SER A 211 31.93 -15.21 -6.61
N ALA A 212 32.60 -16.36 -6.69
CA ALA A 212 33.28 -16.95 -5.53
C ALA A 212 34.33 -16.01 -4.89
N THR A 213 34.85 -15.05 -5.66
CA THR A 213 35.71 -13.94 -5.20
C THR A 213 35.00 -12.58 -5.31
N GLY A 214 33.68 -12.60 -5.19
CA GLY A 214 32.78 -11.48 -5.42
C GLY A 214 32.99 -10.29 -4.50
N GLN A 215 32.62 -9.12 -4.99
CA GLN A 215 32.86 -7.83 -4.33
C GLN A 215 31.62 -6.95 -4.42
N LEU A 216 31.61 -5.88 -3.62
CA LEU A 216 30.57 -4.84 -3.69
C LEU A 216 31.14 -3.60 -4.36
N TYR A 217 30.38 -3.07 -5.33
CA TYR A 217 30.74 -1.88 -6.07
C TYR A 217 29.72 -0.76 -5.87
N VAL A 218 30.19 0.42 -5.50
CA VAL A 218 29.36 1.63 -5.35
C VAL A 218 29.59 2.53 -6.56
N TYR A 219 28.55 2.76 -7.35
CA TYR A 219 28.55 3.77 -8.40
C TYR A 219 28.04 5.10 -7.87
N VAL A 220 28.71 6.21 -8.23
CA VAL A 220 28.30 7.57 -7.84
C VAL A 220 28.26 8.49 -9.06
N GLY A 221 27.05 8.72 -9.55
CA GLY A 221 26.72 9.64 -10.64
C GLY A 221 26.12 10.97 -10.18
N THR A 222 25.78 11.84 -11.13
CA THR A 222 25.08 13.10 -10.85
C THR A 222 23.92 13.26 -11.83
N LYS A 223 22.71 13.47 -11.30
CA LYS A 223 21.49 13.67 -12.08
C LYS A 223 21.64 14.88 -13.02
N GLN A 224 21.10 14.78 -14.23
CA GLN A 224 21.21 15.82 -15.27
C GLN A 224 19.83 16.32 -15.71
N ALA A 225 19.79 17.52 -16.31
CA ALA A 225 18.55 18.11 -16.84
C ALA A 225 18.21 17.64 -18.26
N THR A 226 19.18 17.09 -18.99
CA THR A 226 19.08 16.80 -20.43
C THR A 226 19.74 15.47 -20.77
N GLY A 227 19.39 14.92 -21.93
CA GLY A 227 19.90 13.63 -22.44
C GLY A 227 18.81 12.56 -22.45
N SER A 228 19.23 11.32 -22.68
CA SER A 228 18.37 10.13 -22.55
C SER A 228 17.88 9.96 -21.10
N GLU A 229 16.99 9.00 -20.86
CA GLU A 229 16.53 8.72 -19.49
C GLU A 229 17.69 8.31 -18.57
N ILE A 230 18.66 7.54 -19.07
CA ILE A 230 19.84 7.15 -18.30
C ILE A 230 20.84 8.30 -18.08
N ASP A 231 20.93 9.26 -19.01
CA ASP A 231 21.76 10.47 -18.82
C ASP A 231 21.17 11.37 -17.74
N LYS A 232 19.86 11.62 -17.82
CA LYS A 232 19.12 12.37 -16.81
C LYS A 232 19.23 11.69 -15.44
N ALA A 233 19.04 10.38 -15.38
CA ALA A 233 19.22 9.59 -14.17
C ALA A 233 20.65 9.64 -13.60
N GLY A 234 21.63 10.19 -14.31
CA GLY A 234 23.02 10.28 -13.86
C GLY A 234 23.76 8.95 -13.93
N LEU A 235 23.27 7.99 -14.71
CA LEU A 235 23.87 6.65 -14.84
C LEU A 235 25.04 6.60 -15.83
N THR A 236 25.30 7.67 -16.58
CA THR A 236 26.33 7.72 -17.63
C THR A 236 27.55 8.61 -17.33
N ASN A 237 27.58 9.30 -16.18
CA ASN A 237 28.58 10.34 -15.89
C ASN A 237 29.35 10.16 -14.57
N GLY A 238 29.12 9.06 -13.86
CA GLY A 238 29.67 8.80 -12.54
C GLY A 238 30.97 8.01 -12.52
N LYS A 239 31.38 7.71 -11.28
CA LYS A 239 32.55 6.91 -10.94
C LYS A 239 32.14 5.60 -10.26
N LEU A 240 32.90 4.54 -10.50
CA LEU A 240 32.77 3.29 -9.76
C LEU A 240 33.81 3.22 -8.63
N TYR A 241 33.39 2.66 -7.50
CA TYR A 241 34.25 2.39 -6.35
C TYR A 241 34.05 0.96 -5.84
N GLY A 242 35.11 0.28 -5.40
CA GLY A 242 35.00 -0.96 -4.64
C GLY A 242 34.94 -0.69 -3.13
N ILE A 243 34.17 -1.50 -2.39
CA ILE A 243 34.15 -1.43 -0.92
C ILE A 243 35.39 -2.09 -0.34
N LYS A 244 36.15 -1.34 0.47
CA LYS A 244 37.36 -1.81 1.12
C LYS A 244 37.23 -1.76 2.62
N VAL A 245 37.35 -2.91 3.28
CA VAL A 245 37.32 -3.09 4.73
C VAL A 245 38.71 -3.56 5.17
N PRO A 246 39.60 -2.67 5.65
CA PRO A 246 41.00 -3.05 5.93
C PRO A 246 41.17 -4.18 6.95
N SER A 247 40.21 -4.37 7.85
CA SER A 247 40.21 -5.47 8.82
C SER A 247 39.65 -6.80 8.28
N VAL A 248 39.00 -6.79 7.12
CA VAL A 248 38.41 -7.96 6.45
C VAL A 248 38.66 -7.81 4.95
N LEU A 249 39.87 -8.13 4.50
CA LEU A 249 40.16 -8.10 3.05
C LEU A 249 39.51 -9.27 2.30
N VAL A 250 39.33 -10.40 2.99
CA VAL A 250 38.70 -11.59 2.46
C VAL A 250 37.77 -12.15 3.52
N GLU A 251 36.51 -12.33 3.17
CA GLU A 251 35.56 -13.09 3.97
C GLU A 251 35.89 -14.59 3.91
N THR A 252 35.85 -15.24 5.07
CA THR A 252 36.07 -16.68 5.23
C THR A 252 35.04 -17.22 6.21
N ASN A 253 34.94 -18.55 6.33
CA ASN A 253 34.09 -19.18 7.36
C ASN A 253 34.47 -18.77 8.79
N ALA A 254 35.71 -18.29 9.02
CA ALA A 254 36.18 -17.82 10.32
C ALA A 254 36.00 -16.30 10.53
N THR A 255 35.58 -15.56 9.51
CA THR A 255 35.37 -14.11 9.61
C THR A 255 34.34 -13.80 10.70
N SER A 256 34.62 -12.73 11.44
CA SER A 256 33.73 -12.16 12.44
C SER A 256 34.00 -10.67 12.53
N VAL A 257 32.95 -9.87 12.37
CA VAL A 257 32.98 -8.41 12.55
C VAL A 257 32.16 -8.07 13.77
N ALA A 258 32.76 -7.40 14.75
CA ALA A 258 32.12 -7.09 16.02
C ALA A 258 30.89 -6.18 15.85
N ALA A 259 29.99 -6.18 16.84
CA ALA A 259 28.78 -5.33 16.86
C ALA A 259 29.06 -3.81 16.70
N ALA A 260 30.26 -3.35 17.08
CA ALA A 260 30.71 -1.97 16.88
C ALA A 260 30.94 -1.61 15.39
N GLY A 261 31.06 -2.61 14.51
CA GLY A 261 31.34 -2.47 13.09
C GLY A 261 32.83 -2.28 12.78
N ALA A 262 33.22 -2.68 11.57
CA ALA A 262 34.52 -2.36 10.97
C ALA A 262 34.37 -1.16 10.05
N ALA A 263 35.37 -0.27 10.00
CA ALA A 263 35.36 0.83 9.06
C ALA A 263 35.53 0.32 7.62
N PHE A 264 34.75 0.87 6.68
CA PHE A 264 34.96 0.70 5.26
C PHE A 264 35.26 2.05 4.59
N SER A 265 36.02 1.99 3.50
CA SER A 265 36.29 3.11 2.60
C SER A 265 35.91 2.72 1.17
N LEU A 266 35.68 3.71 0.32
CA LEU A 266 35.47 3.51 -1.12
C LEU A 266 36.79 3.65 -1.87
N GLN A 267 37.18 2.59 -2.58
CA GLN A 267 38.37 2.54 -3.44
C GLN A 267 37.96 2.87 -4.87
N GLU A 268 38.45 3.98 -5.43
CA GLU A 268 38.13 4.36 -6.82
C GLU A 268 38.66 3.31 -7.80
N MET A 269 37.84 2.92 -8.77
CA MET A 269 38.14 1.87 -9.76
C MET A 269 38.29 2.42 -11.17
N GLY A 270 39.29 1.94 -11.89
CA GLY A 270 39.60 2.36 -13.25
C GLY A 270 40.15 3.79 -13.33
N PRO A 271 40.56 4.23 -14.53
CA PRO A 271 41.15 5.56 -14.70
C PRO A 271 40.14 6.68 -14.39
N ASN A 272 40.35 7.40 -13.28
CA ASN A 272 39.46 8.44 -12.76
C ASN A 272 38.03 7.94 -12.42
N GLY A 273 37.87 6.68 -12.03
CA GLY A 273 36.57 6.10 -11.69
C GLY A 273 35.77 5.57 -12.90
N ASP A 274 36.32 5.66 -14.13
CA ASP A 274 35.61 5.26 -15.35
C ASP A 274 36.00 3.85 -15.81
N VAL A 275 35.13 2.89 -15.51
CA VAL A 275 35.31 1.48 -15.89
C VAL A 275 34.60 1.11 -17.20
N SER A 276 34.01 2.07 -17.93
CA SER A 276 33.16 1.79 -19.10
C SER A 276 33.88 1.10 -20.28
N ARG A 277 35.21 1.05 -20.24
CA ARG A 277 36.07 0.41 -21.26
C ARG A 277 36.85 -0.79 -20.73
N MET A 278 36.59 -1.20 -19.49
CA MET A 278 37.21 -2.38 -18.90
C MET A 278 36.36 -3.61 -19.20
N THR A 279 37.02 -4.74 -19.44
CA THR A 279 36.37 -6.04 -19.32
C THR A 279 36.21 -6.35 -17.83
N GLY A 280 35.27 -7.21 -17.44
CA GLY A 280 35.14 -7.49 -16.01
C GLY A 280 36.31 -8.28 -15.45
N ALA A 281 37.00 -9.10 -16.27
CA ALA A 281 38.29 -9.67 -15.87
C ALA A 281 39.36 -8.61 -15.54
N GLN A 282 39.37 -7.45 -16.22
CA GLN A 282 40.27 -6.34 -15.90
C GLN A 282 39.84 -5.64 -14.61
N LEU A 283 38.52 -5.46 -14.41
CA LEU A 283 37.98 -4.87 -13.18
C LEU A 283 38.33 -5.72 -11.96
N GLN A 284 38.07 -7.03 -12.00
CA GLN A 284 38.45 -7.96 -10.93
C GLN A 284 39.94 -7.88 -10.60
N ALA A 285 40.81 -7.93 -11.62
CA ALA A 285 42.25 -7.89 -11.42
C ALA A 285 42.72 -6.58 -10.77
N GLU A 286 42.10 -5.46 -11.12
CA GLU A 286 42.36 -4.17 -10.47
C GLU A 286 41.84 -4.15 -9.03
N SER A 287 40.61 -4.63 -8.79
CA SER A 287 40.02 -4.70 -7.46
C SER A 287 40.87 -5.52 -6.49
N ASP A 288 41.35 -6.67 -6.93
CA ASP A 288 42.25 -7.54 -6.15
C ASP A 288 43.57 -6.82 -5.83
N ALA A 289 44.14 -6.11 -6.81
CA ALA A 289 45.39 -5.37 -6.65
C ALA A 289 45.25 -4.19 -5.67
N GLU A 290 44.11 -3.50 -5.70
CA GLU A 290 43.79 -2.39 -4.81
C GLU A 290 43.29 -2.86 -3.43
N GLY A 291 43.09 -4.17 -3.24
CA GLY A 291 42.65 -4.76 -1.98
C GLY A 291 41.21 -4.38 -1.62
N VAL A 292 40.33 -4.31 -2.61
CA VAL A 292 38.88 -4.29 -2.42
C VAL A 292 38.48 -5.59 -1.70
N THR A 293 37.54 -5.50 -0.75
CA THR A 293 37.18 -6.65 0.07
C THR A 293 36.43 -7.68 -0.75
N THR A 294 36.95 -8.91 -0.75
CA THR A 294 36.27 -10.09 -1.29
C THR A 294 35.31 -10.67 -0.25
N PHE A 295 34.07 -10.90 -0.66
CA PHE A 295 33.01 -11.53 0.12
C PHE A 295 32.68 -12.92 -0.45
N LEU A 296 32.02 -13.77 0.35
CA LEU A 296 31.69 -15.14 -0.04
C LEU A 296 30.38 -15.16 -0.82
N ARG A 297 30.45 -14.79 -2.11
CA ARG A 297 29.29 -14.71 -3.01
C ARG A 297 28.22 -13.73 -2.52
N PRO A 298 28.45 -12.41 -2.60
CA PRO A 298 27.39 -11.42 -2.43
C PRO A 298 26.22 -11.71 -3.35
N GLU A 299 25.06 -11.97 -2.76
CA GLU A 299 23.82 -12.09 -3.50
C GLU A 299 23.08 -10.74 -3.46
N ASP A 300 21.81 -10.76 -3.10
CA ASP A 300 20.96 -9.59 -3.13
C ASP A 300 21.21 -8.64 -1.94
N GLY A 301 20.68 -7.43 -2.07
CA GLY A 301 20.74 -6.41 -1.04
C GLY A 301 19.55 -5.48 -1.10
N ALA A 302 19.40 -4.63 -0.08
CA ALA A 302 18.32 -3.66 -0.02
C ALA A 302 18.67 -2.47 0.87
N TRP A 303 18.29 -1.29 0.39
CA TRP A 303 18.36 -0.05 1.18
C TRP A 303 17.25 -0.04 2.24
N ASP A 304 17.58 0.38 3.45
CA ASP A 304 16.62 0.49 4.56
C ASP A 304 15.77 1.76 4.40
N PRO A 305 14.45 1.66 4.13
CA PRO A 305 13.60 2.84 3.96
C PRO A 305 13.50 3.70 5.23
N SER A 306 13.70 3.09 6.42
CA SER A 306 13.67 3.77 7.71
C SER A 306 15.00 4.47 8.06
N ASN A 307 16.09 4.06 7.41
CA ASN A 307 17.41 4.67 7.56
C ASN A 307 18.13 4.75 6.19
N PRO A 308 18.09 5.90 5.50
CA PRO A 308 18.62 6.03 4.14
C PRO A 308 20.14 5.81 4.04
N ASN A 309 20.88 5.84 5.16
CA ASN A 309 22.31 5.56 5.19
C ASN A 309 22.65 4.08 5.33
N ARG A 310 21.65 3.20 5.49
CA ARG A 310 21.86 1.78 5.70
C ARG A 310 21.51 0.96 4.48
N PHE A 311 22.42 0.08 4.09
CA PHE A 311 22.23 -0.95 3.09
C PHE A 311 22.51 -2.31 3.70
N TYR A 312 21.57 -3.24 3.56
CA TYR A 312 21.78 -4.63 3.89
C TYR A 312 22.16 -5.40 2.63
N PHE A 313 23.00 -6.43 2.78
CA PHE A 313 23.27 -7.41 1.74
C PHE A 313 23.58 -8.74 2.39
N ASN A 314 23.33 -9.83 1.68
CA ASN A 314 23.66 -11.15 2.15
C ASN A 314 24.78 -11.79 1.33
N THR A 315 25.35 -12.85 1.89
CA THR A 315 26.37 -13.67 1.23
C THR A 315 25.94 -15.12 1.33
N THR A 316 25.74 -15.78 0.19
CA THR A 316 25.16 -17.14 0.14
C THR A 316 26.14 -18.21 0.63
N ASN A 317 27.42 -18.08 0.26
CA ASN A 317 28.45 -19.08 0.49
C ASN A 317 28.09 -20.47 -0.09
N ALA A 318 27.74 -21.45 0.77
CA ALA A 318 27.42 -22.83 0.37
C ALA A 318 26.57 -23.54 1.44
N ILE A 319 25.84 -24.59 1.05
CA ILE A 319 24.86 -25.31 1.89
C ILE A 319 25.39 -25.82 3.24
N THR A 320 26.68 -26.12 3.34
CA THR A 320 27.35 -26.61 4.57
C THR A 320 28.22 -25.56 5.25
N SER A 321 28.19 -24.32 4.79
CA SER A 321 28.99 -23.20 5.30
C SER A 321 28.09 -22.03 5.72
N PRO A 322 28.60 -21.10 6.55
CA PRO A 322 27.78 -20.00 7.04
C PRO A 322 27.36 -19.07 5.92
N SER A 323 26.06 -18.82 5.81
CA SER A 323 25.47 -17.73 5.02
C SER A 323 25.11 -16.58 5.95
N ARG A 324 25.44 -15.36 5.55
CA ARG A 324 25.44 -14.19 6.44
C ARG A 324 24.56 -13.08 5.90
N LEU A 325 24.10 -12.24 6.83
CA LEU A 325 23.54 -10.93 6.54
C LEU A 325 24.47 -9.85 7.08
N TRP A 326 24.73 -8.85 6.26
CA TRP A 326 25.61 -7.73 6.55
C TRP A 326 24.83 -6.41 6.51
N ALA A 327 25.28 -5.42 7.26
CA ALA A 327 24.77 -4.06 7.22
C ALA A 327 25.91 -3.07 6.98
N LEU A 328 25.85 -2.35 5.86
CA LEU A 328 26.65 -1.16 5.58
C LEU A 328 25.92 0.07 6.10
N GLU A 329 26.60 0.85 6.93
CA GLU A 329 26.12 2.12 7.45
C GLU A 329 27.04 3.21 6.92
N PHE A 330 26.60 3.93 5.89
CA PHE A 330 27.30 5.07 5.34
C PHE A 330 27.32 6.21 6.37
N THR A 331 28.43 6.94 6.44
CA THR A 331 28.50 8.15 7.26
C THR A 331 27.50 9.19 6.79
N ASP A 332 27.32 9.28 5.47
CA ASP A 332 26.40 10.18 4.77
C ASP A 332 26.24 9.67 3.33
N VAL A 333 25.09 9.07 3.01
CA VAL A 333 24.85 8.46 1.69
C VAL A 333 24.78 9.49 0.57
N THR A 334 24.60 10.78 0.87
CA THR A 334 24.68 11.86 -0.12
C THR A 334 26.12 12.19 -0.52
N ARG A 335 27.10 11.69 0.26
CA ARG A 335 28.55 11.77 0.06
C ARG A 335 29.20 10.42 0.39
N PRO A 336 28.87 9.36 -0.37
CA PRO A 336 29.24 7.99 -0.02
C PRO A 336 30.77 7.78 0.03
N GLU A 337 31.56 8.67 -0.58
CA GLU A 337 33.03 8.67 -0.54
C GLU A 337 33.60 8.86 0.87
N LEU A 338 32.79 9.32 1.83
CA LEU A 338 33.17 9.37 3.25
C LEU A 338 33.28 7.98 3.89
N GLY A 339 32.84 6.92 3.20
CA GLY A 339 32.82 5.57 3.73
C GLY A 339 31.85 5.44 4.91
N GLY A 340 32.10 4.48 5.78
CA GLY A 340 31.20 4.18 6.88
C GLY A 340 31.65 2.97 7.69
N THR A 341 30.68 2.24 8.23
CA THR A 341 30.93 0.99 8.95
C THR A 341 30.18 -0.18 8.36
N VAL A 342 30.77 -1.37 8.40
CA VAL A 342 30.14 -2.65 8.04
C VAL A 342 30.00 -3.52 9.28
N LYS A 343 28.86 -4.23 9.42
CA LYS A 343 28.57 -5.15 10.52
C LYS A 343 28.05 -6.47 9.98
N GLU A 344 28.45 -7.57 10.61
CA GLU A 344 27.78 -8.88 10.47
C GLU A 344 26.58 -8.86 11.43
N VAL A 345 25.36 -8.94 10.89
CA VAL A 345 24.12 -8.91 11.68
C VAL A 345 23.47 -10.29 11.82
N LEU A 346 23.77 -11.21 10.90
CA LEU A 346 23.55 -12.64 11.04
C LEU A 346 24.81 -13.41 10.66
N ARG A 347 25.17 -14.40 11.48
CA ARG A 347 26.44 -15.12 11.34
C ARG A 347 26.34 -16.37 10.46
N GLY A 348 25.15 -16.90 10.23
CA GLY A 348 24.95 -18.22 9.62
C GLY A 348 24.95 -19.35 10.65
N THR A 349 24.69 -19.01 11.92
CA THR A 349 24.52 -19.99 13.01
C THR A 349 23.09 -20.06 13.52
N GLU A 350 22.22 -19.18 13.02
CA GLU A 350 20.84 -19.01 13.46
C GLU A 350 19.87 -20.00 12.77
N GLY A 351 20.32 -20.67 11.70
CA GLY A 351 19.62 -21.80 11.05
C GLY A 351 19.34 -21.61 9.55
N GLN A 352 19.54 -20.40 9.04
CA GLN A 352 19.53 -20.07 7.62
C GLN A 352 20.75 -20.66 6.91
N VAL A 353 20.57 -21.04 5.65
CA VAL A 353 21.63 -21.49 4.73
C VAL A 353 21.40 -20.86 3.38
N MET A 354 22.49 -20.52 2.68
CA MET A 354 22.44 -19.98 1.31
C MET A 354 21.34 -18.92 1.10
N LEU A 355 21.41 -17.84 1.89
CA LEU A 355 20.58 -16.67 1.63
C LEU A 355 20.88 -16.12 0.23
N ASP A 356 19.83 -15.66 -0.43
CA ASP A 356 19.86 -15.20 -1.81
C ASP A 356 19.12 -13.86 -1.97
N ASN A 357 17.83 -13.88 -2.27
CA ASN A 357 17.05 -12.66 -2.44
C ASN A 357 16.63 -12.05 -1.10
N MET A 358 16.43 -10.73 -1.10
CA MET A 358 15.98 -10.02 0.10
C MET A 358 15.26 -8.71 -0.16
N THR A 359 14.48 -8.26 0.82
CA THR A 359 13.92 -6.91 0.83
C THR A 359 13.89 -6.35 2.24
N VAL A 360 13.80 -5.03 2.38
CA VAL A 360 13.66 -4.35 3.68
C VAL A 360 12.31 -3.67 3.71
N THR A 361 11.53 -3.99 4.74
CA THR A 361 10.20 -3.40 4.93
C THR A 361 10.31 -1.93 5.31
N ALA A 362 9.23 -1.18 5.12
CA ALA A 362 9.16 0.21 5.55
C ALA A 362 9.46 0.43 7.05
N ASP A 363 9.19 -0.56 7.90
CA ASP A 363 9.51 -0.56 9.33
C ASP A 363 10.91 -1.14 9.66
N GLY A 364 11.77 -1.34 8.66
CA GLY A 364 13.18 -1.68 8.81
C GLY A 364 13.46 -3.16 9.10
N LYS A 365 12.47 -4.05 9.00
CA LYS A 365 12.68 -5.50 9.10
C LYS A 365 13.19 -6.05 7.77
N VAL A 366 14.05 -7.06 7.82
CA VAL A 366 14.64 -7.66 6.61
C VAL A 366 13.96 -8.98 6.32
N ILE A 367 13.40 -9.14 5.13
CA ILE A 367 12.87 -10.41 4.64
C ILE A 367 13.94 -11.06 3.76
N LEU A 368 14.21 -12.34 4.00
CA LEU A 368 15.31 -13.08 3.43
C LEU A 368 14.78 -14.38 2.81
N GLN A 369 15.26 -14.73 1.62
CA GLN A 369 14.96 -15.99 0.93
C GLN A 369 16.20 -16.88 0.89
N GLU A 370 16.01 -18.20 0.92
CA GLU A 370 17.09 -19.17 0.69
C GLU A 370 17.04 -19.70 -0.76
N ASP A 371 18.21 -19.81 -1.38
CA ASP A 371 18.48 -20.69 -2.52
C ASP A 371 19.40 -21.84 -2.06
N PRO A 372 18.84 -22.99 -1.64
CA PRO A 372 19.65 -24.14 -1.29
C PRO A 372 20.29 -24.83 -2.51
N GLY A 373 19.93 -24.44 -3.74
CA GLY A 373 20.19 -25.18 -4.98
C GLY A 373 19.72 -26.63 -4.90
N ASN A 374 20.34 -27.50 -5.70
CA ASN A 374 20.03 -28.93 -5.77
C ASN A 374 20.50 -29.75 -4.54
N ASN A 375 20.05 -29.38 -3.34
CA ASN A 375 20.35 -30.01 -2.08
C ASN A 375 19.07 -30.48 -1.38
N ALA A 376 19.18 -31.49 -0.49
CA ALA A 376 18.03 -31.99 0.27
C ALA A 376 17.64 -31.03 1.42
N ARG A 377 17.21 -29.81 1.08
CA ARG A 377 16.84 -28.72 1.98
C ARG A 377 15.67 -27.95 1.36
N ILE A 378 14.50 -28.02 1.98
CA ILE A 378 13.34 -27.22 1.56
C ILE A 378 13.65 -25.74 1.77
N SER A 379 13.71 -24.93 0.70
CA SER A 379 13.96 -23.49 0.81
C SER A 379 12.94 -22.77 1.71
N LYS A 380 13.42 -21.79 2.50
CA LYS A 380 12.64 -21.02 3.48
C LYS A 380 12.70 -19.52 3.26
N ILE A 381 11.72 -18.83 3.85
CA ILE A 381 11.68 -17.38 3.97
C ILE A 381 11.78 -17.00 5.45
N PHE A 382 12.66 -16.07 5.77
CA PHE A 382 12.87 -15.56 7.12
C PHE A 382 12.59 -14.06 7.22
N GLN A 383 12.27 -13.63 8.45
CA GLN A 383 12.27 -12.22 8.85
C GLN A 383 13.34 -12.02 9.92
N TYR A 384 14.26 -11.11 9.66
CA TYR A 384 15.20 -10.58 10.64
C TYR A 384 14.66 -9.25 11.20
N ASP A 385 14.67 -9.12 12.52
CA ASP A 385 14.30 -7.90 13.23
C ASP A 385 15.57 -7.24 13.83
N PRO A 386 16.07 -6.14 13.24
CA PRO A 386 17.28 -5.49 13.73
C PRO A 386 17.16 -4.90 15.13
N ALA A 387 15.94 -4.65 15.63
CA ALA A 387 15.74 -4.05 16.95
C ALA A 387 16.11 -5.00 18.09
N ASN A 388 15.91 -6.31 17.89
CA ASN A 388 16.19 -7.34 18.90
C ASN A 388 17.14 -8.45 18.41
N GLY A 389 17.52 -8.43 17.13
CA GLY A 389 18.42 -9.40 16.52
C GLY A 389 17.79 -10.79 16.28
N SER A 390 16.46 -10.90 16.32
CA SER A 390 15.78 -12.19 16.12
C SER A 390 15.63 -12.54 14.64
N LEU A 391 15.74 -13.84 14.34
CA LEU A 391 15.47 -14.42 13.03
C LEU A 391 14.28 -15.38 13.16
N THR A 392 13.20 -15.11 12.44
CA THR A 392 11.96 -15.88 12.49
C THR A 392 11.65 -16.47 11.11
N GLU A 393 11.39 -17.77 11.05
CA GLU A 393 10.88 -18.41 9.82
C GLU A 393 9.43 -17.99 9.56
N LEU A 394 9.16 -17.44 8.38
CA LEU A 394 7.82 -17.04 7.96
C LEU A 394 7.12 -18.10 7.11
N ALA A 395 7.87 -18.76 6.22
CA ALA A 395 7.33 -19.69 5.24
C ALA A 395 8.41 -20.65 4.72
N GLN A 396 7.98 -21.67 4.00
CA GLN A 396 8.83 -22.64 3.31
C GLN A 396 8.14 -23.18 2.06
N HIS A 397 8.90 -23.79 1.14
CA HIS A 397 8.32 -24.52 0.02
C HIS A 397 7.40 -25.65 0.50
N ASP A 398 6.30 -25.89 -0.21
CA ASP A 398 5.31 -26.90 0.13
C ASP A 398 5.96 -28.30 0.16
N PRO A 399 6.10 -28.94 1.34
CA PRO A 399 6.73 -30.26 1.43
C PRO A 399 5.95 -31.35 0.67
N ALA A 400 4.67 -31.13 0.32
CA ALA A 400 3.92 -32.05 -0.54
C ALA A 400 4.42 -32.04 -1.99
N ARG A 401 5.06 -30.95 -2.43
CA ARG A 401 5.69 -30.80 -3.76
C ARG A 401 7.19 -31.11 -3.71
N PHE A 402 7.90 -30.40 -2.84
CA PHE A 402 9.37 -30.32 -2.81
C PHE A 402 10.00 -31.15 -1.67
N GLY A 403 9.18 -31.94 -0.95
CA GLY A 403 9.68 -32.77 0.14
C GLY A 403 10.61 -33.90 -0.31
N THR A 404 10.94 -34.81 0.60
CA THR A 404 11.83 -35.94 0.30
C THR A 404 11.07 -37.27 0.41
N PRO A 405 10.82 -38.01 -0.70
CA PRO A 405 11.12 -37.64 -2.09
C PRO A 405 10.14 -36.60 -2.64
N PRO A 406 10.55 -35.80 -3.65
CA PRO A 406 9.68 -34.79 -4.25
C PRO A 406 8.62 -35.43 -5.15
N THR A 407 7.51 -34.70 -5.36
CA THR A 407 6.39 -35.15 -6.19
C THR A 407 6.54 -34.60 -7.60
N ALA A 408 6.72 -35.48 -8.60
CA ALA A 408 6.84 -35.07 -10.00
C ALA A 408 5.65 -34.16 -10.46
N PRO A 409 5.89 -33.14 -11.30
CA PRO A 409 7.15 -32.83 -11.97
C PRO A 409 8.18 -32.13 -11.08
N PHE A 410 7.80 -31.72 -9.87
CA PHE A 410 8.71 -31.07 -8.93
C PHE A 410 9.86 -32.00 -8.54
N ASN A 411 11.01 -31.40 -8.27
CA ASN A 411 12.20 -32.03 -7.75
C ASN A 411 12.66 -31.28 -6.49
N GLN A 412 13.89 -31.51 -6.05
CA GLN A 412 14.51 -30.88 -4.87
C GLN A 412 15.38 -29.66 -5.25
N ASP A 413 15.26 -29.20 -6.49
CA ASP A 413 16.02 -28.08 -7.02
C ASP A 413 15.02 -26.92 -7.15
N GLU A 414 14.84 -26.23 -6.03
CA GLU A 414 13.86 -25.16 -5.87
C GLU A 414 14.39 -24.03 -5.01
N GLU A 415 13.94 -22.83 -5.34
CA GLU A 415 14.26 -21.62 -4.60
C GLU A 415 13.10 -20.64 -4.68
N SER A 416 13.01 -19.80 -3.65
CA SER A 416 12.07 -18.69 -3.65
C SER A 416 12.88 -17.47 -4.02
N SER A 417 12.42 -16.70 -4.98
CA SER A 417 13.17 -15.59 -5.54
C SER A 417 12.35 -14.30 -5.61
N GLY A 418 12.99 -13.20 -6.01
CA GLY A 418 12.33 -11.98 -6.41
C GLY A 418 11.43 -11.31 -5.35
N ILE A 419 11.81 -11.25 -4.07
CA ILE A 419 10.94 -10.64 -3.04
C ILE A 419 10.99 -9.10 -3.01
N VAL A 420 9.83 -8.46 -3.03
CA VAL A 420 9.68 -7.00 -2.86
C VAL A 420 8.53 -6.62 -1.93
N ASP A 421 8.75 -5.64 -1.04
CA ASP A 421 7.68 -5.06 -0.21
C ASP A 421 6.74 -4.22 -1.10
N VAL A 422 5.48 -4.66 -1.15
CA VAL A 422 4.39 -4.03 -1.91
C VAL A 422 3.21 -3.71 -1.00
N SER A 423 3.46 -3.49 0.28
CA SER A 423 2.44 -3.21 1.29
C SER A 423 1.59 -1.99 0.91
N THR A 424 2.18 -0.97 0.28
CA THR A 424 1.44 0.21 -0.20
C THR A 424 0.59 -0.04 -1.45
N ILE A 425 0.75 -1.20 -2.10
CA ILE A 425 0.04 -1.57 -3.34
C ILE A 425 -1.06 -2.60 -3.03
N PHE A 426 -0.70 -3.73 -2.40
CA PHE A 426 -1.60 -4.86 -2.16
C PHE A 426 -1.87 -5.12 -0.67
N GLY A 427 -1.28 -4.35 0.24
CA GLY A 427 -1.52 -4.43 1.67
C GLY A 427 -2.71 -3.57 2.13
N GLY A 428 -2.76 -3.32 3.43
CA GLY A 428 -3.75 -2.46 4.08
C GLY A 428 -3.50 -2.37 5.58
N PRO A 429 -4.38 -1.71 6.34
CA PRO A 429 -4.22 -1.57 7.79
C PRO A 429 -4.02 -2.91 8.50
N GLY A 430 -2.89 -3.05 9.19
CA GLY A 430 -2.50 -4.27 9.88
C GLY A 430 -2.15 -5.45 8.94
N ARG A 431 -1.82 -5.19 7.67
CA ARG A 431 -1.42 -6.23 6.70
C ARG A 431 -0.30 -5.76 5.78
N GLN A 432 0.87 -6.37 5.93
CA GLN A 432 1.95 -6.25 4.96
C GLN A 432 1.73 -7.20 3.79
N ALA A 433 2.28 -6.83 2.63
CA ALA A 433 2.20 -7.61 1.41
C ALA A 433 3.55 -7.62 0.68
N PHE A 434 3.92 -8.78 0.17
CA PHE A 434 5.16 -9.01 -0.56
C PHE A 434 4.85 -9.75 -1.87
N LEU A 435 5.34 -9.23 -2.99
CA LEU A 435 5.43 -10.04 -4.21
C LEU A 435 6.73 -10.82 -4.13
N LEU A 436 6.67 -12.05 -4.61
CA LEU A 436 7.79 -12.98 -4.70
C LEU A 436 7.44 -14.07 -5.70
N ASP A 437 8.44 -14.82 -6.12
CA ASP A 437 8.24 -15.97 -6.98
C ASP A 437 9.04 -17.20 -6.52
N THR A 438 8.90 -18.26 -7.31
CA THR A 438 9.62 -19.52 -7.14
C THR A 438 10.23 -19.90 -8.47
N GLN A 439 11.51 -20.25 -8.45
CA GLN A 439 12.13 -21.05 -9.51
C GLN A 439 11.98 -22.52 -9.13
N ALA A 440 11.40 -23.30 -10.04
CA ALA A 440 11.26 -24.74 -9.85
C ALA A 440 11.95 -25.44 -11.01
N HIS A 441 13.17 -25.94 -10.78
CA HIS A 441 14.09 -26.39 -11.82
C HIS A 441 13.76 -27.77 -12.39
N TYR A 442 12.51 -27.94 -12.84
CA TYR A 442 12.12 -29.05 -13.72
C TYR A 442 11.99 -28.56 -15.15
N THR A 443 12.57 -29.30 -16.09
CA THR A 443 12.64 -28.89 -17.50
C THR A 443 11.27 -28.91 -18.18
N LEU A 444 10.96 -27.83 -18.90
CA LEU A 444 9.86 -27.71 -19.84
C LEU A 444 10.38 -27.45 -21.26
N GLY A 445 9.62 -27.87 -22.27
CA GLY A 445 10.03 -27.71 -23.66
C GLY A 445 9.69 -26.33 -24.24
N GLY A 446 10.51 -25.87 -25.19
CA GLY A 446 10.19 -24.71 -26.04
C GLY A 446 10.30 -23.38 -25.29
N GLU A 447 9.24 -22.56 -25.37
CA GLU A 447 9.26 -21.19 -24.82
C GLU A 447 9.28 -21.13 -23.28
N LEU A 448 8.83 -22.20 -22.60
CA LEU A 448 8.63 -22.18 -21.15
C LEU A 448 9.92 -22.43 -20.36
N VAL A 449 10.88 -23.17 -20.94
CA VAL A 449 12.20 -23.48 -20.36
C VAL A 449 12.13 -24.34 -19.08
N GLU A 450 11.60 -23.85 -17.98
CA GLU A 450 11.49 -24.56 -16.69
C GLU A 450 10.21 -24.21 -15.92
N GLY A 451 10.03 -24.74 -14.70
CA GLY A 451 8.92 -24.42 -13.82
C GLY A 451 9.08 -23.08 -13.10
N GLY A 452 8.01 -22.69 -12.39
CA GLY A 452 8.00 -21.49 -11.54
C GLY A 452 6.61 -20.95 -11.26
N GLN A 453 6.52 -19.99 -10.35
CA GLN A 453 5.26 -19.37 -9.95
C GLN A 453 5.46 -17.98 -9.36
N LEU A 454 4.65 -17.01 -9.79
CA LEU A 454 4.52 -15.70 -9.15
C LEU A 454 3.41 -15.72 -8.09
N MET A 455 3.69 -15.19 -6.90
CA MET A 455 2.80 -15.22 -5.74
C MET A 455 2.73 -13.87 -5.02
N LEU A 456 1.67 -13.70 -4.23
CA LEU A 456 1.55 -12.66 -3.21
C LEU A 456 1.57 -13.31 -1.83
N MET A 457 2.57 -12.98 -1.02
CA MET A 457 2.60 -13.25 0.41
C MET A 457 1.98 -12.08 1.17
N THR A 458 1.16 -12.36 2.17
CA THR A 458 0.66 -11.36 3.11
C THR A 458 0.99 -11.77 4.53
N GLN A 459 1.29 -10.78 5.36
CA GLN A 459 1.54 -10.97 6.79
C GLN A 459 0.60 -10.06 7.59
N ASP A 460 -0.31 -10.67 8.35
CA ASP A 460 -1.16 -9.94 9.28
C ASP A 460 -0.31 -9.45 10.48
N ARG A 461 -0.43 -8.16 10.78
CA ARG A 461 0.30 -7.43 11.83
C ARG A 461 -0.60 -6.85 12.92
N SER A 462 -1.79 -7.41 13.14
CA SER A 462 -2.67 -6.84 14.18
C SER A 462 -1.96 -6.84 15.55
N ILE A 463 -1.79 -5.66 16.13
CA ILE A 463 -1.21 -5.48 17.45
C ILE A 463 -2.36 -5.57 18.44
N ARG A 464 -2.34 -6.57 19.32
CA ARG A 464 -3.39 -6.73 20.33
C ARG A 464 -2.80 -6.78 21.73
N GLY A 465 -3.41 -6.00 22.62
CA GLY A 465 -3.18 -6.06 24.05
C GLY A 465 -3.74 -7.34 24.67
N THR A 466 -3.55 -7.43 25.98
CA THR A 466 -4.19 -8.39 26.85
C THR A 466 -5.49 -7.78 27.41
N ASP A 467 -6.23 -8.49 28.27
CA ASP A 467 -7.36 -7.89 29.00
C ASP A 467 -6.89 -7.12 30.26
N GLY A 468 -5.62 -6.70 30.28
CA GLY A 468 -4.97 -5.96 31.36
C GLY A 468 -4.67 -4.53 30.95
N ASN A 469 -3.88 -3.79 31.74
CA ASN A 469 -3.46 -2.44 31.35
C ASN A 469 -2.17 -2.52 30.53
N ASP A 470 -2.28 -2.31 29.24
CA ASP A 470 -1.20 -2.43 28.27
C ASP A 470 -0.66 -1.06 27.82
N THR A 471 0.60 -1.06 27.39
CA THR A 471 1.20 0.06 26.67
C THR A 471 1.68 -0.47 25.33
N LEU A 472 1.00 -0.08 24.26
CA LEU A 472 1.24 -0.53 22.90
C LEU A 472 1.87 0.61 22.10
N THR A 473 2.70 0.29 21.12
CA THR A 473 3.31 1.26 20.21
C THR A 473 2.99 0.83 18.79
N GLY A 474 2.48 1.76 17.99
CA GLY A 474 2.33 1.57 16.55
C GLY A 474 3.68 1.45 15.85
N SER A 475 3.64 1.09 14.58
CA SER A 475 4.77 1.10 13.67
C SER A 475 4.69 2.33 12.75
N ALA A 476 5.63 2.45 11.81
CA ALA A 476 5.62 3.54 10.83
C ALA A 476 4.82 3.20 9.55
N ILE A 477 3.93 2.22 9.63
CA ILE A 477 3.02 1.81 8.55
C ILE A 477 1.60 1.66 9.11
N ASP A 478 0.61 1.58 8.21
CA ASP A 478 -0.81 1.40 8.57
C ASP A 478 -1.04 0.18 9.48
N ASP A 479 -1.44 0.43 10.73
CA ASP A 479 -1.68 -0.60 11.73
C ASP A 479 -3.16 -0.88 12.01
N LEU A 480 -3.41 -2.08 12.55
CA LEU A 480 -4.67 -2.42 13.22
C LEU A 480 -4.34 -2.77 14.67
N ILE A 481 -4.73 -1.88 15.59
CA ILE A 481 -4.32 -1.95 17.00
C ILE A 481 -5.56 -2.04 17.90
N ASP A 482 -5.55 -3.01 18.81
CA ASP A 482 -6.65 -3.25 19.74
C ASP A 482 -6.09 -3.43 21.16
N GLY A 483 -6.31 -2.46 22.03
CA GLY A 483 -5.89 -2.54 23.44
C GLY A 483 -6.68 -3.58 24.24
N ARG A 484 -7.88 -3.96 23.77
CA ARG A 484 -8.86 -4.81 24.45
C ARG A 484 -9.43 -4.16 25.72
N ALA A 485 -9.61 -4.95 26.78
CA ALA A 485 -10.17 -4.50 28.04
C ALA A 485 -9.03 -4.09 28.96
N GLY A 486 -9.18 -3.00 29.70
CA GLY A 486 -8.08 -2.52 30.53
C GLY A 486 -8.13 -1.02 30.70
N THR A 487 -7.01 -0.44 31.10
CA THR A 487 -6.74 0.97 30.88
C THR A 487 -5.46 1.08 30.08
N ASP A 488 -5.63 1.17 28.78
CA ASP A 488 -4.60 0.95 27.78
C ASP A 488 -4.04 2.28 27.27
N THR A 489 -2.76 2.25 26.90
CA THR A 489 -2.05 3.41 26.35
C THR A 489 -1.47 3.07 24.99
N LEU A 490 -1.88 3.81 23.95
CA LEU A 490 -1.25 3.76 22.64
C LEU A 490 -0.20 4.86 22.51
N VAL A 491 1.03 4.49 22.15
CA VAL A 491 2.17 5.39 22.00
C VAL A 491 2.50 5.61 20.53
N PHE A 492 2.65 6.87 20.15
CA PHE A 492 3.08 7.32 18.82
C PHE A 492 4.45 8.00 18.88
N GLY A 493 5.28 7.74 17.88
CA GLY A 493 6.56 8.43 17.66
C GLY A 493 6.42 9.84 17.06
N SER A 494 5.20 10.24 16.68
CA SER A 494 4.87 11.50 16.01
C SER A 494 4.08 12.45 16.91
N ARG A 495 3.75 13.64 16.37
CA ARG A 495 2.99 14.69 17.06
C ARG A 495 1.51 14.57 16.74
N LEU A 496 0.63 14.77 17.73
CA LEU A 496 -0.81 14.90 17.51
C LEU A 496 -1.11 16.08 16.58
N ALA A 497 -0.32 17.16 16.67
CA ALA A 497 -0.45 18.32 15.79
C ALA A 497 -0.22 17.99 14.29
N ASP A 498 0.42 16.87 13.96
CA ASP A 498 0.64 16.41 12.58
C ASP A 498 -0.36 15.31 12.16
N ALA A 499 -1.21 14.86 13.07
CA ALA A 499 -2.21 13.84 12.82
C ALA A 499 -3.58 14.44 12.50
N THR A 500 -4.42 13.63 11.86
CA THR A 500 -5.87 13.81 11.77
C THR A 500 -6.54 12.61 12.39
N VAL A 501 -7.52 12.86 13.26
CA VAL A 501 -8.28 11.81 13.93
C VAL A 501 -9.71 11.84 13.39
N THR A 502 -10.15 10.72 12.85
CA THR A 502 -11.50 10.53 12.32
C THR A 502 -12.00 9.14 12.72
N ARG A 503 -12.98 8.60 11.99
CA ARG A 503 -13.56 7.27 12.24
C ARG A 503 -13.55 6.43 10.97
N ASP A 504 -13.42 5.13 11.19
CA ASP A 504 -13.56 4.10 10.16
C ASP A 504 -14.33 2.90 10.74
N GLY A 505 -15.66 2.93 10.59
CA GLY A 505 -16.56 1.97 11.22
C GLY A 505 -16.43 1.98 12.76
N ALA A 506 -16.10 0.82 13.32
CA ALA A 506 -15.88 0.64 14.76
C ALA A 506 -14.50 1.12 15.26
N TYR A 507 -13.63 1.61 14.38
CA TYR A 507 -12.29 2.05 14.75
C TYR A 507 -12.18 3.56 14.76
N THR A 508 -11.36 4.07 15.68
CA THR A 508 -10.80 5.41 15.57
C THR A 508 -9.71 5.35 14.50
N LEU A 509 -9.78 6.24 13.52
CA LEU A 509 -8.79 6.31 12.43
C LEU A 509 -7.83 7.45 12.72
N ILE A 510 -6.56 7.14 12.90
CA ILE A 510 -5.50 8.13 13.12
C ILE A 510 -4.63 8.13 11.87
N VAL A 511 -4.60 9.25 11.15
CA VAL A 511 -3.77 9.41 9.95
C VAL A 511 -2.69 10.45 10.25
N GLY A 512 -1.43 10.05 10.12
CA GLY A 512 -0.29 10.91 10.42
C GLY A 512 1.00 10.44 9.73
N PRO A 513 2.16 10.95 10.16
CA PRO A 513 3.46 10.55 9.62
C PRO A 513 3.78 9.06 9.75
N GLU A 514 3.16 8.38 10.71
CA GLU A 514 3.32 6.94 10.97
C GLU A 514 2.38 6.04 10.15
N GLY A 515 1.50 6.62 9.31
CA GLY A 515 0.58 5.85 8.47
C GLY A 515 -0.89 6.14 8.78
N ARG A 516 -1.75 5.19 8.42
CA ARG A 516 -3.21 5.20 8.62
C ARG A 516 -3.61 4.08 9.58
N ASP A 517 -3.69 4.41 10.86
CA ASP A 517 -3.89 3.43 11.92
C ASP A 517 -5.36 3.32 12.31
N ARG A 518 -5.87 2.09 12.34
CA ARG A 518 -7.18 1.76 12.88
C ARG A 518 -7.01 1.26 14.31
N VAL A 519 -7.56 1.99 15.26
CA VAL A 519 -7.33 1.72 16.69
C VAL A 519 -8.64 1.56 17.45
N ALA A 520 -8.65 0.66 18.43
CA ALA A 520 -9.76 0.40 19.34
C ALA A 520 -9.28 0.00 20.74
N GLY A 521 -10.12 0.20 21.77
CA GLY A 521 -9.83 -0.22 23.14
C GLY A 521 -8.69 0.56 23.81
N PHE A 522 -8.70 1.89 23.71
CA PHE A 522 -7.67 2.73 24.36
C PHE A 522 -8.29 3.91 25.10
N GLU A 523 -7.83 4.13 26.34
CA GLU A 523 -8.21 5.26 27.18
C GLU A 523 -7.15 6.36 27.18
N ARG A 524 -5.92 6.06 26.70
CA ARG A 524 -4.83 7.01 26.63
C ARG A 524 -4.10 6.94 25.29
N TYR A 525 -3.80 8.11 24.74
CA TYR A 525 -3.02 8.26 23.53
C TYR A 525 -1.84 9.18 23.81
N GLN A 526 -0.63 8.63 23.75
CA GLN A 526 0.61 9.34 24.03
C GLN A 526 1.32 9.67 22.72
N PHE A 527 1.31 10.95 22.36
CA PHE A 527 2.09 11.53 21.27
C PHE A 527 3.33 12.24 21.83
N THR A 528 4.24 12.63 20.94
CA THR A 528 5.46 13.35 21.33
C THR A 528 5.21 14.77 21.84
N ASP A 529 4.07 15.39 21.51
CA ASP A 529 3.69 16.75 21.90
C ASP A 529 2.50 16.81 22.88
N ALA A 530 1.79 15.70 23.11
CA ALA A 530 0.65 15.64 24.01
C ALA A 530 0.35 14.22 24.52
N THR A 531 -0.30 14.12 25.67
CA THR A 531 -0.96 12.87 26.11
C THR A 531 -2.43 13.17 26.29
N VAL A 532 -3.26 12.47 25.53
CA VAL A 532 -4.72 12.61 25.57
C VAL A 532 -5.30 11.46 26.36
N VAL A 533 -6.22 11.76 27.28
CA VAL A 533 -6.95 10.77 28.07
C VAL A 533 -8.41 10.88 27.68
N THR A 534 -8.98 9.83 27.10
CA THR A 534 -10.37 9.80 26.60
C THR A 534 -11.36 9.21 27.61
N GLY A 535 -10.86 8.57 28.68
CA GLY A 535 -11.65 7.99 29.77
C GLY A 535 -11.86 8.91 30.97
N ASP A 536 -12.13 10.20 30.75
CA ASP A 536 -12.28 11.23 31.80
C ASP A 536 -13.69 11.34 32.40
N GLY A 537 -14.67 10.66 31.80
CA GLY A 537 -16.07 10.67 32.24
C GLY A 537 -16.97 11.63 31.47
N ALA A 538 -16.50 12.26 30.40
CA ALA A 538 -17.26 13.15 29.52
C ALA A 538 -17.32 12.64 28.06
N PRO A 539 -17.91 11.46 27.79
CA PRO A 539 -17.80 10.78 26.48
C PRO A 539 -18.35 11.54 25.27
N LEU A 540 -19.13 12.60 25.50
CA LEU A 540 -19.71 13.40 24.42
C LEU A 540 -18.72 14.41 23.83
N VAL A 541 -17.61 14.71 24.54
CA VAL A 541 -16.45 15.37 23.95
C VAL A 541 -15.38 14.31 23.77
N ASP A 542 -15.04 14.02 22.52
CA ASP A 542 -13.93 13.12 22.22
C ASP A 542 -12.66 13.96 22.20
N ASP A 543 -11.93 13.96 23.31
CA ASP A 543 -10.71 14.75 23.49
C ASP A 543 -9.68 14.54 22.40
N LEU A 544 -9.52 13.29 21.93
CA LEU A 544 -8.56 12.97 20.89
C LEU A 544 -8.98 13.58 19.56
N PHE A 545 -10.24 13.42 19.18
CA PHE A 545 -10.82 14.06 18.00
C PHE A 545 -10.75 15.59 18.10
N TYR A 546 -11.16 16.14 19.24
CA TYR A 546 -11.30 17.57 19.44
C TYR A 546 -9.96 18.28 19.38
N LEU A 547 -8.94 17.78 20.08
CA LEU A 547 -7.61 18.40 20.10
C LEU A 547 -6.89 18.24 18.75
N ALA A 548 -7.07 17.11 18.06
CA ALA A 548 -6.52 16.92 16.71
C ALA A 548 -7.13 17.89 15.69
N ALA A 549 -8.44 18.14 15.75
CA ALA A 549 -9.14 19.07 14.88
C ALA A 549 -8.86 20.55 15.24
N ASN A 550 -8.58 20.84 16.51
CA ASN A 550 -8.45 22.19 17.06
C ASN A 550 -7.03 22.45 17.59
N LYS A 551 -6.08 22.54 16.65
CA LYS A 551 -4.64 22.66 16.96
C LYS A 551 -4.29 23.91 17.78
N ASP A 552 -5.11 24.95 17.74
CA ASP A 552 -4.97 26.13 18.59
C ASP A 552 -5.29 25.83 20.06
N VAL A 553 -6.27 24.96 20.33
CA VAL A 553 -6.64 24.49 21.68
C VAL A 553 -5.54 23.58 22.22
N LEU A 554 -5.07 22.65 21.39
CA LEU A 554 -3.92 21.77 21.68
C LEU A 554 -2.68 22.59 22.02
N ALA A 555 -2.32 23.56 21.19
CA ALA A 555 -1.15 24.42 21.40
C ALA A 555 -1.28 25.30 22.66
N ALA A 556 -2.50 25.67 23.05
CA ALA A 556 -2.78 26.41 24.27
C ALA A 556 -2.77 25.53 25.54
N GLY A 557 -2.71 24.19 25.39
CA GLY A 557 -2.81 23.24 26.50
C GLY A 557 -4.15 23.33 27.23
N GLN A 558 -5.21 23.72 26.53
CA GLN A 558 -6.55 23.80 27.10
C GLN A 558 -7.22 22.43 27.09
N ASP A 559 -7.93 22.16 28.18
CA ASP A 559 -8.82 21.00 28.33
C ASP A 559 -9.97 21.06 27.32
N ALA A 560 -10.23 19.95 26.61
CA ALA A 560 -11.15 19.94 25.48
C ALA A 560 -12.60 20.13 25.92
N ASP A 561 -13.03 19.45 26.99
CA ASP A 561 -14.33 19.64 27.63
C ASP A 561 -14.58 21.10 28.01
N ALA A 562 -13.66 21.68 28.79
CA ALA A 562 -13.77 23.05 29.26
C ALA A 562 -13.77 24.04 28.10
N HIS A 563 -12.93 23.83 27.09
CA HIS A 563 -12.89 24.67 25.91
C HIS A 563 -14.19 24.58 25.13
N TYR A 564 -14.71 23.38 24.89
CA TYR A 564 -15.97 23.19 24.17
C TYR A 564 -17.12 23.89 24.88
N ALA A 565 -17.29 23.64 26.19
CA ALA A 565 -18.38 24.20 26.99
C ALA A 565 -18.38 25.73 27.06
N LEU A 566 -17.19 26.35 27.11
CA LEU A 566 -17.06 27.81 27.22
C LEU A 566 -17.07 28.53 25.87
N TYR A 567 -16.41 27.96 24.86
CA TYR A 567 -16.11 28.62 23.59
C TYR A 567 -16.48 27.78 22.37
N GLY A 568 -16.10 26.50 22.35
CA GLY A 568 -16.12 25.67 21.14
C GLY A 568 -17.48 25.59 20.46
N TRP A 569 -18.56 25.39 21.22
CA TRP A 569 -19.90 25.32 20.63
C TRP A 569 -20.36 26.66 20.03
N LYS A 570 -19.91 27.80 20.58
CA LYS A 570 -20.21 29.14 20.05
C LYS A 570 -19.44 29.43 18.76
N GLU A 571 -18.27 28.82 18.63
CA GLU A 571 -17.42 28.88 17.45
C GLU A 571 -17.85 27.87 16.37
N GLY A 572 -18.82 27.01 16.68
CA GLY A 572 -19.31 25.98 15.77
C GLY A 572 -18.35 24.81 15.58
N ARG A 573 -17.42 24.59 16.53
CA ARG A 573 -16.53 23.41 16.56
C ARG A 573 -17.33 22.19 16.97
N ASP A 574 -17.00 21.04 16.41
CA ASP A 574 -17.70 19.78 16.69
C ASP A 574 -16.99 19.04 17.86
N PRO A 575 -17.72 18.54 18.87
CA PRO A 575 -17.13 17.91 20.05
C PRO A 575 -16.67 16.47 19.81
N ASN A 576 -17.23 15.79 18.80
CA ASN A 576 -16.86 14.45 18.37
C ASN A 576 -17.27 14.25 16.90
N ALA A 577 -16.89 13.11 16.30
CA ALA A 577 -17.15 12.83 14.88
C ALA A 577 -18.65 12.61 14.52
N LEU A 578 -19.52 12.45 15.51
CA LEU A 578 -20.94 12.09 15.36
C LEU A 578 -21.89 13.17 15.90
N PHE A 579 -21.38 14.34 16.27
CA PHE A 579 -22.17 15.51 16.64
C PHE A 579 -21.70 16.74 15.86
N SER A 580 -22.57 17.30 15.02
CA SER A 580 -22.29 18.57 14.34
C SER A 580 -22.93 19.73 15.10
N THR A 581 -22.12 20.56 15.76
CA THR A 581 -22.59 21.76 16.47
C THR A 581 -23.33 22.69 15.50
N THR A 582 -22.74 22.93 14.33
CA THR A 582 -23.30 23.83 13.32
C THR A 582 -24.60 23.25 12.72
N GLY A 583 -24.59 21.97 12.35
CA GLY A 583 -25.75 21.30 11.77
C GLY A 583 -26.91 21.20 12.78
N TYR A 584 -26.62 20.77 14.01
CA TYR A 584 -27.61 20.60 15.08
C TYR A 584 -28.33 21.91 15.41
N LEU A 585 -27.59 23.02 15.53
CA LEU A 585 -28.18 24.34 15.80
C LEU A 585 -29.03 24.87 14.63
N ALA A 586 -28.67 24.52 13.39
CA ALA A 586 -29.46 24.88 12.22
C ALA A 586 -30.75 24.05 12.14
N ALA A 587 -30.67 22.75 12.41
CA ALA A 587 -31.83 21.86 12.42
C ALA A 587 -32.77 22.12 13.60
N ASN A 588 -32.24 22.66 14.71
CA ASN A 588 -32.98 22.87 15.95
C ASN A 588 -33.03 24.36 16.33
N PRO A 589 -33.82 25.19 15.62
CA PRO A 589 -33.85 26.63 15.83
C PRO A 589 -34.30 27.06 17.24
N ALA A 590 -35.10 26.24 17.93
CA ALA A 590 -35.49 26.48 19.31
C ALA A 590 -34.31 26.35 20.29
N VAL A 591 -33.42 25.38 20.07
CA VAL A 591 -32.18 25.20 20.85
C VAL A 591 -31.24 26.36 20.62
N ARG A 592 -31.07 26.77 19.36
CA ARG A 592 -30.30 27.96 19.03
C ARG A 592 -30.85 29.22 19.69
N ALA A 593 -32.17 29.40 19.72
CA ALA A 593 -32.80 30.55 20.35
C ALA A 593 -32.69 30.55 21.89
N SER A 594 -32.55 29.38 22.53
CA SER A 594 -32.35 29.30 23.99
C SER A 594 -30.94 29.76 24.41
N GLY A 595 -29.97 29.77 23.49
CA GLY A 595 -28.58 30.14 23.77
C GLY A 595 -27.85 29.17 24.70
N GLN A 596 -28.40 27.96 24.89
CA GLN A 596 -27.79 26.89 25.68
C GLN A 596 -26.74 26.14 24.85
N ASN A 597 -25.81 25.49 25.54
CA ASN A 597 -24.86 24.57 24.91
C ASN A 597 -25.66 23.44 24.20
N PRO A 598 -25.51 23.29 22.86
CA PRO A 598 -26.29 22.31 22.11
C PRO A 598 -26.00 20.86 22.50
N LEU A 599 -24.77 20.54 22.90
CA LEU A 599 -24.40 19.19 23.34
C LEU A 599 -25.08 18.83 24.66
N GLU A 600 -25.09 19.75 25.63
CA GLU A 600 -25.81 19.57 26.90
C GLU A 600 -27.32 19.48 26.68
N GLN A 601 -27.88 20.29 25.78
CA GLN A 601 -29.30 20.23 25.45
C GLN A 601 -29.66 18.89 24.80
N TYR A 602 -28.81 18.39 23.91
CA TYR A 602 -28.98 17.09 23.27
C TYR A 602 -29.00 15.96 24.32
N ASP A 603 -28.00 15.89 25.19
CA ASP A 603 -27.85 14.86 26.23
C ASP A 603 -29.06 14.84 27.21
N GLN A 604 -29.53 16.03 27.58
CA GLN A 604 -30.63 16.15 28.55
C GLN A 604 -32.00 15.82 27.93
N ALA A 605 -32.24 16.25 26.69
CA ALA A 605 -33.56 16.22 26.08
C ALA A 605 -33.58 15.92 24.57
N GLY A 606 -32.60 16.37 23.79
CA GLY A 606 -32.65 16.30 22.33
C GLY A 606 -32.79 14.88 21.77
N TRP A 607 -32.03 13.90 22.28
CA TRP A 607 -32.16 12.52 21.82
C TRP A 607 -33.53 11.90 22.17
N LYS A 608 -34.16 12.32 23.27
CA LYS A 608 -35.52 11.87 23.67
C LYS A 608 -36.60 12.46 22.77
N GLU A 609 -36.29 13.57 22.12
CA GLU A 609 -37.16 14.27 21.17
C GLU A 609 -36.89 13.84 19.72
N GLY A 610 -36.00 12.87 19.50
CA GLY A 610 -35.65 12.32 18.18
C GLY A 610 -34.83 13.29 17.31
N ARG A 611 -34.01 14.17 17.92
CA ARG A 611 -33.18 15.14 17.19
C ARG A 611 -31.81 14.57 16.89
N ASP A 612 -31.47 14.40 15.62
CA ASP A 612 -30.23 13.74 15.25
C ASP A 612 -28.99 14.63 15.48
N PRO A 613 -27.94 14.12 16.14
CA PRO A 613 -26.75 14.90 16.46
C PRO A 613 -25.89 15.20 15.24
N SER A 614 -25.92 14.36 14.21
CA SER A 614 -25.20 14.56 12.94
C SER A 614 -25.84 13.77 11.80
N ALA A 615 -25.41 14.01 10.57
CA ALA A 615 -25.86 13.24 9.41
C ALA A 615 -25.45 11.76 9.46
N ALA A 616 -24.49 11.39 10.32
CA ALA A 616 -23.93 10.05 10.44
C ALA A 616 -24.46 9.26 11.65
N PHE A 617 -25.40 9.83 12.41
CA PHE A 617 -25.97 9.17 13.58
C PHE A 617 -27.46 9.48 13.73
N ASP A 618 -28.29 8.49 13.46
CA ASP A 618 -29.73 8.52 13.69
C ASP A 618 -30.08 7.91 15.06
N ASN A 619 -30.72 8.70 15.93
CA ASN A 619 -31.04 8.23 17.28
C ASN A 619 -32.06 7.08 17.28
N GLU A 620 -33.09 7.21 16.46
CA GLU A 620 -34.25 6.34 16.50
C GLU A 620 -33.93 4.98 15.90
N LEU A 621 -33.16 4.95 14.80
CA LEU A 621 -32.59 3.74 14.23
C LEU A 621 -31.61 3.09 15.19
N TYR A 622 -30.70 3.84 15.81
CA TYR A 622 -29.77 3.26 16.76
C TYR A 622 -30.53 2.57 17.90
N LEU A 623 -31.54 3.21 18.49
CA LEU A 623 -32.36 2.63 19.55
C LEU A 623 -33.26 1.47 19.04
N ALA A 624 -33.73 1.50 17.79
CA ALA A 624 -34.50 0.42 17.20
C ALA A 624 -33.65 -0.84 16.98
N ARG A 625 -32.38 -0.68 16.58
CA ARG A 625 -31.43 -1.78 16.38
C ARG A 625 -30.79 -2.26 17.69
N ASN A 626 -30.88 -1.46 18.75
CA ASN A 626 -30.32 -1.76 20.06
C ASN A 626 -31.41 -1.71 21.16
N PRO A 627 -32.31 -2.71 21.23
CA PRO A 627 -33.42 -2.72 22.18
C PRO A 627 -32.99 -2.71 23.65
N ASP A 628 -31.79 -3.20 23.95
CA ASP A 628 -31.16 -3.16 25.27
C ASP A 628 -30.84 -1.73 25.71
N VAL A 629 -30.27 -0.91 24.81
CA VAL A 629 -29.99 0.51 25.05
C VAL A 629 -31.29 1.28 25.21
N LYS A 630 -32.27 1.00 24.35
CA LYS A 630 -33.62 1.58 24.44
C LYS A 630 -34.29 1.25 25.78
N ALA A 631 -34.17 0.01 26.26
CA ALA A 631 -34.72 -0.41 27.54
C ALA A 631 -33.99 0.25 28.73
N ALA A 632 -32.68 0.48 28.61
CA ALA A 632 -31.89 1.19 29.62
C ALA A 632 -32.24 2.68 29.71
N GLY A 633 -32.77 3.28 28.64
CA GLY A 633 -33.21 4.68 28.62
C GLY A 633 -32.06 5.68 28.73
N VAL A 634 -30.90 5.32 28.18
CA VAL A 634 -29.67 6.14 28.16
C VAL A 634 -29.51 6.87 26.83
N ASP A 635 -28.73 7.96 26.82
CA ASP A 635 -28.37 8.68 25.61
C ASP A 635 -27.69 7.71 24.61
N PRO A 636 -28.22 7.58 23.37
CA PRO A 636 -27.69 6.64 22.38
C PRO A 636 -26.30 7.02 21.85
N LEU A 637 -26.01 8.32 21.67
CA LEU A 637 -24.69 8.78 21.24
C LEU A 637 -23.66 8.57 22.35
N ALA A 638 -23.99 8.94 23.59
CA ALA A 638 -23.11 8.71 24.74
C ALA A 638 -22.83 7.20 24.92
N HIS A 639 -23.87 6.36 24.82
CA HIS A 639 -23.70 4.91 24.84
C HIS A 639 -22.79 4.43 23.71
N TYR A 640 -22.97 4.95 22.49
CA TYR A 640 -22.18 4.51 21.35
C TYR A 640 -20.69 4.86 21.50
N LEU A 641 -20.40 6.09 21.91
CA LEU A 641 -19.03 6.56 22.13
C LEU A 641 -18.35 5.81 23.30
N LEU A 642 -19.10 5.46 24.34
CA LEU A 642 -18.56 4.81 25.53
C LEU A 642 -18.45 3.27 25.42
N TYR A 643 -19.38 2.63 24.70
CA TYR A 643 -19.47 1.16 24.61
C TYR A 643 -19.70 0.66 23.19
N GLY A 644 -20.65 1.26 22.47
CA GLY A 644 -21.14 0.71 21.20
C GLY A 644 -20.06 0.57 20.14
N GLN A 645 -19.06 1.46 20.13
CA GLN A 645 -17.89 1.34 19.25
C GLN A 645 -17.09 0.06 19.54
N GLY A 646 -16.70 -0.19 20.79
CA GLY A 646 -15.97 -1.40 21.19
C GLY A 646 -16.79 -2.69 21.04
N GLU A 647 -18.11 -2.60 21.15
CA GLU A 647 -19.03 -3.72 20.93
C GLU A 647 -19.30 -4.00 19.43
N GLY A 648 -18.77 -3.19 18.52
CA GLY A 648 -18.97 -3.35 17.08
C GLY A 648 -20.39 -3.00 16.62
N ARG A 649 -21.12 -2.15 17.37
CA ARG A 649 -22.45 -1.67 16.95
C ARG A 649 -22.32 -0.72 15.76
N GLU A 650 -23.35 -0.72 14.91
CA GLU A 650 -23.41 0.16 13.74
C GLU A 650 -24.02 1.52 14.09
N THR A 651 -23.55 2.57 13.41
CA THR A 651 -24.27 3.85 13.33
C THR A 651 -25.05 3.90 12.02
N PHE A 652 -26.05 4.78 11.97
CA PHE A 652 -26.94 4.91 10.82
C PHE A 652 -26.96 6.36 10.37
N ALA A 653 -26.99 6.59 9.07
CA ALA A 653 -27.20 7.92 8.53
C ALA A 653 -28.57 8.45 8.98
N ALA A 654 -28.62 9.74 9.32
CA ALA A 654 -29.85 10.40 9.74
C ALA A 654 -30.93 10.24 8.67
N ILE A 655 -32.06 9.68 9.06
CA ILE A 655 -33.29 9.67 8.28
C ILE A 655 -34.29 10.48 9.08
N GLY A 656 -34.27 11.79 8.86
CA GLY A 656 -35.05 12.76 9.60
C GLY A 656 -36.52 12.37 9.73
N ARG A 657 -37.22 13.01 10.66
CA ARG A 657 -38.50 12.50 11.15
C ARG A 657 -39.56 12.45 10.05
N THR A 658 -40.48 11.49 10.17
CA THR A 658 -41.62 11.32 9.24
C THR A 658 -42.38 12.64 8.98
N ALA A 659 -42.50 13.50 9.99
CA ALA A 659 -43.16 14.80 9.89
C ALA A 659 -42.43 15.77 8.95
N ASP A 660 -41.11 15.69 8.88
CA ASP A 660 -40.25 16.58 8.10
C ASP A 660 -40.31 16.23 6.60
N LEU A 661 -40.58 14.95 6.28
CA LEU A 661 -40.83 14.45 4.91
C LEU A 661 -42.26 14.73 4.40
N GLY A 662 -43.15 15.25 5.26
CA GLY A 662 -44.56 15.48 4.90
C GLY A 662 -44.81 16.76 4.10
N GLY A 663 -43.93 17.76 4.22
CA GLY A 663 -44.03 19.04 3.51
C GLY A 663 -43.49 18.98 2.08
N HIS A 664 -42.47 18.16 1.86
CA HIS A 664 -41.80 17.93 0.59
C HIS A 664 -41.43 16.44 0.50
N PRO A 665 -42.19 15.62 -0.23
CA PRO A 665 -41.88 14.20 -0.40
C PRO A 665 -40.42 13.99 -0.78
N GLY A 666 -39.77 13.02 -0.13
CA GLY A 666 -38.39 12.64 -0.39
C GLY A 666 -37.31 13.64 0.04
N PHE A 667 -37.65 14.88 0.43
CA PHE A 667 -36.66 15.86 0.88
C PHE A 667 -36.59 15.93 2.40
N ASP A 668 -35.43 15.57 2.94
CA ASP A 668 -35.15 15.59 4.36
C ASP A 668 -34.36 16.84 4.74
N ALA A 669 -35.05 17.84 5.27
CA ALA A 669 -34.43 19.13 5.62
C ALA A 669 -33.43 19.01 6.78
N GLU A 670 -33.67 18.09 7.72
CA GLU A 670 -32.76 17.85 8.85
C GLU A 670 -31.47 17.22 8.34
N TYR A 671 -31.56 16.10 7.62
CA TYR A 671 -30.41 15.49 6.95
C TYR A 671 -29.67 16.48 6.04
N TYR A 672 -30.40 17.29 5.27
CA TYR A 672 -29.79 18.23 4.34
C TYR A 672 -28.97 19.29 5.07
N LEU A 673 -29.45 19.82 6.20
CA LEU A 673 -28.71 20.77 7.02
C LEU A 673 -27.52 20.12 7.73
N LEU A 674 -27.69 18.90 8.23
CA LEU A 674 -26.61 18.15 8.90
C LEU A 674 -25.49 17.75 7.92
N SER A 675 -25.84 17.47 6.66
CA SER A 675 -24.90 17.05 5.61
C SER A 675 -24.22 18.23 4.90
N ASN A 676 -24.81 19.43 4.95
CA ASN A 676 -24.36 20.60 4.20
C ASN A 676 -24.11 21.79 5.12
N LEU A 677 -22.96 21.80 5.81
CA LEU A 677 -22.66 22.79 6.85
C LEU A 677 -22.57 24.23 6.33
N ASP A 678 -22.24 24.43 5.05
CA ASP A 678 -22.31 25.74 4.40
C ASP A 678 -23.76 26.24 4.29
N VAL A 679 -24.69 25.36 3.94
CA VAL A 679 -26.13 25.65 3.92
C VAL A 679 -26.65 25.89 5.34
N ALA A 680 -26.23 25.08 6.31
CA ALA A 680 -26.59 25.27 7.72
C ALA A 680 -26.20 26.65 8.26
N ARG A 681 -24.99 27.12 7.93
CA ARG A 681 -24.51 28.48 8.28
C ARG A 681 -25.34 29.55 7.59
N ALA A 682 -25.61 29.39 6.29
CA ALA A 682 -26.42 30.34 5.52
C ALA A 682 -27.86 30.43 6.04
N ALA A 683 -28.49 29.28 6.32
CA ALA A 683 -29.83 29.19 6.88
C ALA A 683 -29.91 29.93 8.22
N THR A 684 -28.95 29.64 9.12
CA THR A 684 -28.86 30.27 10.44
C THR A 684 -28.67 31.78 10.37
N GLY A 685 -27.82 32.26 9.45
CA GLY A 685 -27.55 33.69 9.25
C GLY A 685 -28.69 34.45 8.56
N SER A 686 -29.57 33.76 7.84
CA SER A 686 -30.67 34.38 7.07
C SER A 686 -31.82 34.91 7.94
N GLY A 687 -31.97 34.39 9.17
CA GLY A 687 -33.12 34.66 10.03
C GLY A 687 -34.45 34.07 9.53
N ARG A 688 -34.43 33.29 8.44
CA ARG A 688 -35.58 32.54 7.91
C ARG A 688 -35.76 31.22 8.68
N ASP A 689 -36.89 30.58 8.46
CA ASP A 689 -37.08 29.18 8.86
C ASP A 689 -36.01 28.30 8.17
N PRO A 690 -35.17 27.56 8.93
CA PRO A 690 -34.05 26.80 8.36
C PRO A 690 -34.47 25.69 7.40
N PHE A 691 -35.61 25.03 7.65
CA PHE A 691 -36.07 23.93 6.81
C PHE A 691 -36.60 24.44 5.47
N ALA A 692 -37.40 25.51 5.48
CA ALA A 692 -37.79 26.20 4.26
C ALA A 692 -36.58 26.73 3.47
N PHE A 693 -35.57 27.25 4.17
CA PHE A 693 -34.33 27.69 3.54
C PHE A 693 -33.57 26.52 2.88
N ALA A 694 -33.44 25.39 3.56
CA ALA A 694 -32.78 24.20 3.04
C ALA A 694 -33.46 23.68 1.77
N TYR A 695 -34.79 23.63 1.78
CA TYR A 695 -35.58 23.22 0.61
C TYR A 695 -35.40 24.19 -0.56
N ASP A 696 -35.52 25.50 -0.33
CA ASP A 696 -35.27 26.51 -1.36
C ASP A 696 -33.86 26.38 -1.95
N HIS A 697 -32.85 26.15 -1.09
CA HIS A 697 -31.49 25.95 -1.52
C HIS A 697 -31.35 24.72 -2.42
N TYR A 698 -31.94 23.59 -2.01
CA TYR A 698 -31.90 22.37 -2.80
C TYR A 698 -32.53 22.58 -4.19
N GLN A 699 -33.72 23.18 -4.25
CA GLN A 699 -34.45 23.45 -5.48
C GLN A 699 -33.70 24.38 -6.45
N LEU A 700 -33.04 25.42 -5.91
CA LEU A 700 -32.36 26.43 -6.72
C LEU A 700 -30.94 26.00 -7.12
N TYR A 701 -30.22 25.32 -6.23
CA TYR A 701 -28.78 25.06 -6.34
C TYR A 701 -28.43 23.60 -6.04
N GLY A 702 -28.92 23.05 -4.93
CA GLY A 702 -28.39 21.81 -4.35
C GLY A 702 -28.37 20.61 -5.31
N TRP A 703 -29.48 20.34 -6.02
CA TRP A 703 -29.50 19.21 -6.94
C TRP A 703 -28.56 19.39 -8.15
N LYS A 704 -28.32 20.64 -8.57
CA LYS A 704 -27.39 20.99 -9.66
C LYS A 704 -25.93 20.84 -9.22
N GLU A 705 -25.68 21.01 -7.93
CA GLU A 705 -24.39 20.75 -7.28
C GLU A 705 -24.19 19.27 -6.95
N GLY A 706 -25.21 18.42 -7.18
CA GLY A 706 -25.16 16.99 -6.89
C GLY A 706 -25.34 16.65 -5.39
N ARG A 707 -25.92 17.55 -4.59
CA ARG A 707 -26.14 17.34 -3.15
C ARG A 707 -27.35 16.46 -2.90
N ASN A 708 -27.18 15.42 -2.10
CA ASN A 708 -28.24 14.45 -1.80
C ASN A 708 -29.34 15.06 -0.92
N PRO A 709 -30.63 14.85 -1.24
CA PRO A 709 -31.76 15.37 -0.48
C PRO A 709 -32.13 14.56 0.75
N ASN A 710 -31.66 13.31 0.85
CA ASN A 710 -31.87 12.38 1.95
C ASN A 710 -30.76 11.31 1.95
N ALA A 711 -30.76 10.41 2.94
CA ALA A 711 -29.72 9.40 3.12
C ALA A 711 -29.68 8.28 2.06
N VAL A 712 -30.73 8.08 1.26
CA VAL A 712 -30.86 6.96 0.31
C VAL A 712 -30.95 7.38 -1.16
N PHE A 713 -30.98 8.68 -1.44
CA PHE A 713 -30.98 9.24 -2.80
C PHE A 713 -29.60 9.78 -3.17
N ASP A 714 -29.02 9.29 -4.26
CA ASP A 714 -27.75 9.77 -4.81
C ASP A 714 -28.04 10.68 -6.01
N THR A 715 -28.04 12.00 -5.79
CA THR A 715 -28.38 12.97 -6.83
C THR A 715 -27.44 12.88 -8.03
N LYS A 716 -26.14 12.75 -7.78
CA LYS A 716 -25.14 12.65 -8.85
C LYS A 716 -25.28 11.31 -9.57
N GLY A 717 -25.40 10.23 -8.81
CA GLY A 717 -25.59 8.89 -9.33
C GLY A 717 -26.84 8.79 -10.20
N TYR A 718 -27.97 9.31 -9.75
CA TYR A 718 -29.24 9.30 -10.48
C TYR A 718 -29.12 10.04 -11.81
N LEU A 719 -28.53 11.24 -11.83
CA LEU A 719 -28.34 12.00 -13.07
C LEU A 719 -27.34 11.34 -14.03
N ASP A 720 -26.31 10.66 -13.51
CA ASP A 720 -25.34 9.94 -14.33
C ASP A 720 -25.90 8.63 -14.88
N ALA A 721 -26.78 7.96 -14.13
CA ALA A 721 -27.50 6.76 -14.55
C ALA A 721 -28.59 7.06 -15.59
N TYR A 722 -29.30 8.17 -15.43
CA TYR A 722 -30.50 8.50 -16.20
C TYR A 722 -30.28 9.75 -17.07
N GLY A 723 -29.64 9.53 -18.23
CA GLY A 723 -29.25 10.60 -19.15
C GLY A 723 -30.43 11.41 -19.71
N ASP A 724 -31.63 10.84 -19.77
CA ASP A 724 -32.86 11.53 -20.17
C ASP A 724 -33.29 12.57 -19.12
N VAL A 725 -33.23 12.23 -17.83
CA VAL A 725 -33.52 13.16 -16.72
C VAL A 725 -32.49 14.29 -16.70
N LYS A 726 -31.21 13.93 -16.86
CA LYS A 726 -30.12 14.91 -16.97
C LYS A 726 -30.30 15.86 -18.15
N ALA A 727 -30.71 15.35 -19.31
CA ALA A 727 -30.98 16.16 -20.50
C ALA A 727 -32.22 17.05 -20.35
N ALA A 728 -33.24 16.59 -19.62
CA ALA A 728 -34.44 17.36 -19.32
C ALA A 728 -34.15 18.53 -18.36
N GLY A 729 -33.07 18.45 -17.57
CA GLY A 729 -32.67 19.52 -16.64
C GLY A 729 -33.69 19.75 -15.52
N VAL A 730 -34.39 18.70 -15.11
CA VAL A 730 -35.40 18.72 -14.03
C VAL A 730 -34.79 18.24 -12.72
N ASP A 731 -35.41 18.60 -11.59
CA ASP A 731 -35.02 18.11 -10.27
C ASP A 731 -35.13 16.56 -10.23
N PRO A 732 -34.02 15.84 -9.98
CA PRO A 732 -34.00 14.38 -10.00
C PRO A 732 -34.82 13.74 -8.88
N LEU A 733 -34.93 14.38 -7.72
CA LEU A 733 -35.76 13.88 -6.62
C LEU A 733 -37.23 13.97 -7.00
N LEU A 734 -37.66 15.14 -7.47
CA LEU A 734 -39.03 15.36 -7.94
C LEU A 734 -39.38 14.41 -9.10
N HIS A 735 -38.44 14.15 -10.00
CA HIS A 735 -38.63 13.17 -11.06
C HIS A 735 -38.84 11.76 -10.48
N TYR A 736 -38.00 11.34 -9.54
CA TYR A 736 -38.13 10.03 -8.92
C TYR A 736 -39.49 9.85 -8.25
N ASP A 737 -39.88 10.80 -7.39
CA ASP A 737 -41.13 10.74 -6.61
C ASP A 737 -42.38 10.71 -7.49
N LEU A 738 -42.36 11.41 -8.64
CA LEU A 738 -43.50 11.49 -9.55
C LEU A 738 -43.55 10.38 -10.59
N TYR A 739 -42.40 9.88 -11.03
CA TYR A 739 -42.30 8.98 -12.19
C TYR A 739 -41.29 7.85 -11.98
N GLY A 740 -40.09 8.16 -11.47
CA GLY A 740 -38.96 7.23 -11.48
C GLY A 740 -39.23 5.92 -10.76
N TRP A 741 -39.89 5.93 -9.60
CA TRP A 741 -40.19 4.68 -8.89
C TRP A 741 -41.26 3.83 -9.60
N GLU A 742 -42.22 4.44 -10.30
CA GLU A 742 -43.20 3.70 -11.12
C GLU A 742 -42.56 3.11 -12.39
N GLU A 743 -41.51 3.77 -12.90
CA GLU A 743 -40.67 3.31 -14.01
C GLU A 743 -39.65 2.24 -13.58
N GLY A 744 -39.56 1.93 -12.27
CA GLY A 744 -38.60 0.97 -11.73
C GLY A 744 -37.16 1.48 -11.70
N ARG A 745 -36.95 2.80 -11.75
CA ARG A 745 -35.62 3.42 -11.58
C ARG A 745 -35.22 3.36 -10.11
N ASP A 746 -33.91 3.37 -9.87
CA ASP A 746 -33.33 3.32 -8.53
C ASP A 746 -32.86 4.71 -8.10
N PRO A 747 -33.13 5.15 -6.86
CA PRO A 747 -32.69 6.46 -6.38
C PRO A 747 -31.19 6.49 -6.05
N SER A 748 -30.57 5.33 -5.80
CA SER A 748 -29.13 5.18 -5.59
C SER A 748 -28.68 3.73 -5.78
N LYS A 749 -27.35 3.50 -5.79
CA LYS A 749 -26.78 2.14 -5.74
C LYS A 749 -27.17 1.36 -4.47
N ALA A 750 -27.52 2.07 -3.40
CA ALA A 750 -27.84 1.47 -2.10
C ALA A 750 -29.33 1.14 -1.95
N PHE A 751 -30.15 1.44 -2.97
CA PHE A 751 -31.59 1.21 -2.90
C PHE A 751 -32.15 0.77 -4.27
N ASP A 752 -32.54 -0.49 -4.36
CA ASP A 752 -33.22 -1.10 -5.50
C ASP A 752 -34.73 -0.99 -5.30
N THR A 753 -35.36 -0.14 -6.12
CA THR A 753 -36.80 0.13 -6.10
C THR A 753 -37.61 -1.13 -6.32
N THR A 754 -37.21 -1.96 -7.29
CA THR A 754 -37.96 -3.14 -7.71
C THR A 754 -37.85 -4.25 -6.67
N ALA A 755 -36.64 -4.50 -6.16
CA ALA A 755 -36.40 -5.48 -5.12
C ALA A 755 -37.07 -5.09 -3.80
N TYR A 756 -37.07 -3.80 -3.44
CA TYR A 756 -37.79 -3.33 -2.26
C TYR A 756 -39.30 -3.60 -2.37
N LEU A 757 -39.94 -3.26 -3.50
CA LEU A 757 -41.37 -3.54 -3.72
C LEU A 757 -41.69 -5.04 -3.75
N ALA A 758 -40.80 -5.86 -4.31
CA ALA A 758 -40.95 -7.31 -4.32
C ALA A 758 -40.91 -7.92 -2.91
N ALA A 759 -40.03 -7.39 -2.05
CA ALA A 759 -39.94 -7.81 -0.65
C ALA A 759 -41.10 -7.29 0.22
N ASN A 760 -41.69 -6.15 -0.16
CA ASN A 760 -42.69 -5.42 0.62
C ASN A 760 -44.03 -5.33 -0.11
N GLY A 761 -44.72 -6.47 -0.24
CA GLY A 761 -45.95 -6.58 -1.03
C GLY A 761 -47.13 -5.75 -0.51
N ASP A 762 -47.11 -5.29 0.74
CA ASP A 762 -48.03 -4.30 1.29
C ASP A 762 -47.83 -2.91 0.67
N VAL A 763 -46.57 -2.47 0.55
CA VAL A 763 -46.17 -1.20 -0.09
C VAL A 763 -46.51 -1.22 -1.57
N ALA A 764 -46.16 -2.32 -2.27
CA ALA A 764 -46.47 -2.49 -3.69
C ALA A 764 -47.98 -2.45 -3.97
N ARG A 765 -48.81 -3.08 -3.12
CA ARG A 765 -50.27 -3.05 -3.27
C ARG A 765 -50.85 -1.68 -2.97
N ALA A 766 -50.27 -0.95 -2.02
CA ALA A 766 -50.67 0.40 -1.69
C ALA A 766 -50.25 1.43 -2.74
N LYS A 767 -49.35 1.06 -3.68
CA LYS A 767 -48.77 1.94 -4.70
C LYS A 767 -48.16 3.20 -4.08
N VAL A 768 -47.36 2.97 -3.05
CA VAL A 768 -46.62 4.02 -2.36
C VAL A 768 -45.20 4.00 -2.88
N ASP A 769 -44.62 5.19 -3.07
CA ASP A 769 -43.21 5.35 -3.37
C ASP A 769 -42.35 4.56 -2.37
N PRO A 770 -41.52 3.60 -2.84
CA PRO A 770 -40.76 2.71 -1.97
C PRO A 770 -39.65 3.44 -1.19
N MET A 771 -38.99 4.44 -1.77
CA MET A 771 -37.99 5.24 -1.08
C MET A 771 -38.63 6.05 0.04
N LEU A 772 -39.73 6.74 -0.28
CA LEU A 772 -40.47 7.53 0.71
C LEU A 772 -41.01 6.64 1.84
N HIS A 773 -41.58 5.48 1.50
CA HIS A 773 -42.03 4.51 2.50
C HIS A 773 -40.86 4.04 3.37
N TYR A 774 -39.70 3.77 2.78
CA TYR A 774 -38.53 3.33 3.53
C TYR A 774 -38.07 4.38 4.54
N LEU A 775 -37.93 5.63 4.09
CA LEU A 775 -37.55 6.76 4.94
C LEU A 775 -38.58 7.01 6.06
N GLN A 776 -39.88 6.90 5.77
CA GLN A 776 -40.92 7.20 6.75
C GLN A 776 -41.19 6.06 7.75
N TYR A 777 -41.03 4.81 7.33
CA TYR A 777 -41.44 3.64 8.12
C TYR A 777 -40.44 2.49 8.03
N GLY A 778 -40.03 2.14 6.80
CA GLY A 778 -39.34 0.87 6.54
C GLY A 778 -38.03 0.72 7.29
N ALA A 779 -37.23 1.77 7.40
CA ALA A 779 -35.96 1.73 8.11
C ALA A 779 -36.13 1.43 9.61
N LEU A 780 -37.10 2.09 10.28
CA LEU A 780 -37.45 1.85 11.69
C LEU A 780 -38.14 0.50 11.92
N GLU A 781 -38.92 0.02 10.95
CA GLU A 781 -39.53 -1.32 10.97
C GLU A 781 -38.52 -2.45 10.75
N GLY A 782 -37.26 -2.13 10.44
CA GLY A 782 -36.22 -3.11 10.21
C GLY A 782 -36.23 -3.70 8.79
N ARG A 783 -36.99 -3.12 7.85
CA ARG A 783 -37.03 -3.57 6.45
C ARG A 783 -35.66 -3.34 5.79
N ALA A 784 -35.27 -4.25 4.90
CA ALA A 784 -34.02 -4.12 4.15
C ALA A 784 -34.18 -3.12 3.00
N ALA A 785 -33.14 -2.31 2.76
CA ALA A 785 -32.94 -1.56 1.51
C ALA A 785 -31.89 -2.32 0.67
N PRO A 786 -32.30 -3.25 -0.20
CA PRO A 786 -31.36 -3.97 -1.05
C PRO A 786 -30.68 -2.99 -2.01
N GLY A 787 -29.36 -3.09 -2.19
CA GLY A 787 -28.64 -2.31 -3.19
C GLY A 787 -28.64 -2.97 -4.57
N ASP A 788 -28.48 -2.18 -5.63
CA ASP A 788 -28.36 -2.68 -7.00
C ASP A 788 -26.91 -2.64 -7.51
N THR A 789 -26.37 -3.82 -7.84
CA THR A 789 -25.07 -3.96 -8.50
C THR A 789 -25.07 -3.52 -9.97
N THR A 790 -26.25 -3.31 -10.56
CA THR A 790 -26.48 -2.86 -11.94
C THR A 790 -27.05 -1.45 -12.06
N PHE A 791 -26.88 -0.60 -11.03
CA PHE A 791 -27.38 0.77 -11.00
C PHE A 791 -27.08 1.55 -12.29
N GLY A 792 -28.12 2.08 -12.95
CA GLY A 792 -28.04 2.74 -14.25
C GLY A 792 -28.14 1.83 -15.47
N TYR A 793 -28.28 0.51 -15.27
CA TYR A 793 -28.61 -0.48 -16.29
C TYR A 793 -30.02 -1.04 -16.11
N GLY A 794 -31.01 -0.17 -15.85
CA GLY A 794 -32.41 -0.55 -15.88
C GLY A 794 -32.87 -0.82 -17.32
N ASN A 795 -33.62 -1.92 -17.52
CA ASN A 795 -34.21 -2.30 -18.80
C ASN A 795 -34.92 -1.09 -19.44
N GLN A 796 -34.50 -0.72 -20.64
CA GLN A 796 -35.30 0.13 -21.53
C GLN A 796 -36.54 -0.69 -21.95
N GLY A 797 -37.60 -0.62 -21.15
CA GLY A 797 -38.93 -1.12 -21.47
C GLY A 797 -39.69 -0.12 -22.31
#